data_AF-A0AAU3FHV0-F1
#
_entry.id   AF-A0AAU3FHV0-F1
#
_cell.length_a   1.000
_cell.length_b   1.000
_cell.length_c   1.000
_cell.angle_alpha   90.00
_cell.angle_beta   90.00
_cell.angle_gamma   90.00
#
_symmetry.space_group_name_H-M   'P 1'
#
loop_
_entity.id
_entity.type
_entity.pdbx_description
1 polymer ?
#
loop_
_entity_poly.entity_id
_entity_poly.type
_entity_poly.pdbx_seq_one_letter_code
_entity_poly.pdbx_strand_id
1 'polypeptide(L)'
;MDGTRRLPIEAALVRLWKGDTPVGAGFLAGPSHLLTAAHVVATALGCPADGDPPADAVEVDFPLLAPGRRLTAEVVAWQPVAPEHTGDVAGLRLLSPPPPGARPLTFARHRSLSDAQLVMVGFPAALRMGGWVYGRTGGAVATGWVEILSDDRRPSTLEKGFSGSPVWDTEVDAVIGMVVQKASGTPPRIGYLLPTDRLLPAWPELARVAEGEAPFRGLRAFGEQDEALFFGRTEQAEQLARQALAVPVLCLVGPSGVGKTSLLHAGVLARLRRTPRLAVAVLRPSDAATGLLALALALDRLTDPDPVDRADGTATTARNPVDRVDRVAALAARLADGGGADVLAVVLAATGADRLVLVVDQFEEVLAQPEAARRALTDALGSALRPGARVSVLLALRDTFLGACLREPAMAELTARWLPATVAELTPSQLREVVTGPLARAGTVTAQAGLVDRIVDDVRDAPNALPLVQFTLTELWQRRHSGLLTHRAYDELGGVRGALAGYAERVWGNLDPVARNAAERLLVQLTRPLPESGLSVRRTAALADLDDAQLAVAQRLATTRLLALRATGATPGVELAHESLVTRWERLRALTDRHREFRTWQEMLRLRMTGPPAGDAAGRRRLTGADLHDARRWAGTHGDQLAPAERAFVADSLRRRNRRVLAALLVLVIVVGAVGNAWRTTAEQRAEIAAADLVRNADARAGVDSYGANQLALRAWRTDPDVSFKLSTPDWYEGVDALLPHYAGTRSTRAQPTPSDASGEPPTGGWFGSDLSQQLSADGTRLVTQDAALRPALWHLTDAVRRDGAVTSVARTGVVAVRPVVSRSGHRVAFVQTVVPVLRTGAPVDGEGLPKPDPADHPACRPTSLAHALGCLVVYDTGSHRVSLAVPLGGMAAALRVRSISIDPTGEVLALVTPGSRKLGDPGADLNTVILYDLRTGAERGRVTLAWRSTVAKLWLGPGGRSALLVEMPSGDGGSLGQRITLSAADLTGATARRVLVDGISDVAMSADWSTIAATTWDRTGDNARVSVLDTASLRPKAPVIDLRQEERNGSIALDATGSTLVLSWQRDLLSATASDIRELPTSSTPEVSVWSLPDAARSGERRTHSGGWVAVLPLGRGLDGPVAVLDNSTIGVALPAAGKPPPLRRLAKTAGTRRHSVDDVMDRLCGLLADPNTDDAVRELVPDDAHQGKLCPS
;
A
#
# COMPACT_ATOMS: atom_id res chain seq x y z
N MET A 1 14.60 50.98 15.39
CA MET A 1 15.96 50.41 15.35
C MET A 1 16.42 50.27 16.78
N ASP A 2 16.62 49.05 17.24
CA ASP A 2 16.92 48.75 18.64
C ASP A 2 18.42 49.01 18.92
N GLY A 3 18.71 49.89 19.87
CA GLY A 3 20.01 50.54 20.08
C GLY A 3 21.10 49.68 20.73
N THR A 4 21.13 48.36 20.53
CA THR A 4 22.05 47.45 21.23
C THR A 4 22.80 46.44 20.34
N ARG A 5 22.62 46.44 19.02
CA ARG A 5 23.44 45.60 18.12
C ARG A 5 24.76 46.29 17.77
N ARG A 6 25.82 45.95 18.51
CA ARG A 6 27.21 46.17 18.08
C ARG A 6 27.51 45.34 16.83
N LEU A 7 28.27 45.89 15.89
CA LEU A 7 28.69 45.14 14.69
C LEU A 7 29.62 43.98 15.10
N PRO A 8 29.54 42.78 14.48
CA PRO A 8 30.39 41.63 14.84
C PRO A 8 31.89 41.95 14.84
N ILE A 9 32.32 42.85 13.94
CA ILE A 9 33.69 43.36 13.88
C ILE A 9 34.16 44.01 15.20
N GLU A 10 33.27 44.65 15.96
CA GLU A 10 33.61 45.30 17.24
C GLU A 10 34.01 44.30 18.33
N ALA A 11 33.46 43.08 18.29
CA ALA A 11 33.75 42.01 19.25
C ALA A 11 35.02 41.21 18.90
N ALA A 12 35.55 41.39 17.70
CA ALA A 12 36.65 40.59 17.17
C ALA A 12 37.89 41.38 16.83
N LEU A 13 37.77 42.70 16.59
CA LEU A 13 38.87 43.53 16.13
C LEU A 13 39.96 43.64 17.19
N VAL A 14 41.20 43.46 16.73
CA VAL A 14 42.42 43.53 17.54
C VAL A 14 43.35 44.58 16.95
N ARG A 15 44.11 45.23 17.82
CA ARG A 15 45.17 46.18 17.46
C ARG A 15 46.51 45.68 17.98
N LEU A 16 47.53 45.71 17.10
CA LEU A 16 48.89 45.24 17.39
C LEU A 16 49.81 46.43 17.73
N TRP A 17 50.76 46.19 18.62
CA TRP A 17 51.58 47.24 19.22
C TRP A 17 53.09 47.01 19.10
N LYS A 18 53.81 48.12 18.95
CA LYS A 18 55.26 48.24 19.17
C LYS A 18 55.49 49.27 20.27
N GLY A 19 55.73 48.81 21.50
CA GLY A 19 55.69 49.65 22.69
C GLY A 19 54.37 50.44 22.76
N ASP A 20 54.47 51.77 22.74
CA ASP A 20 53.31 52.67 22.77
C ASP A 20 52.78 53.08 21.39
N THR A 21 53.18 52.44 20.29
CA THR A 21 52.70 52.80 18.94
C THR A 21 51.91 51.67 18.30
N PRO A 22 50.67 51.92 17.81
CA PRO A 22 49.94 50.91 17.06
C PRO A 22 50.56 50.73 15.67
N VAL A 23 50.81 49.49 15.27
CA VAL A 23 51.49 49.15 14.01
C VAL A 23 50.58 48.52 12.96
N GLY A 24 49.44 47.99 13.36
CA GLY A 24 48.43 47.43 12.47
C GLY A 24 47.22 46.87 13.21
N ALA A 25 46.34 46.22 12.45
CA ALA A 25 45.13 45.60 12.94
C ALA A 25 45.22 44.07 12.81
N GLY A 26 44.37 43.37 13.54
CA GLY A 26 44.14 41.94 13.43
C GLY A 26 42.71 41.64 13.83
N PHE A 27 42.32 40.37 13.81
CA PHE A 27 41.01 39.97 14.28
C PHE A 27 40.98 38.56 14.85
N LEU A 28 40.06 38.35 15.79
CA LEU A 28 39.80 37.05 16.38
C LEU A 28 39.16 36.13 15.33
N ALA A 29 39.82 35.01 15.06
CA ALA A 29 39.46 34.04 14.02
C ALA A 29 39.12 32.65 14.60
N GLY A 30 39.39 32.46 15.89
CA GLY A 30 38.99 31.30 16.68
C GLY A 30 38.90 31.64 18.17
N PRO A 31 38.67 30.68 19.08
CA PRO A 31 38.50 30.96 20.52
C PRO A 31 39.68 31.69 21.18
N SER A 32 40.90 31.43 20.71
CA SER A 32 42.14 32.05 21.17
C SER A 32 43.10 32.39 20.02
N HIS A 33 42.62 32.34 18.78
CA HIS A 33 43.42 32.46 17.57
C HIS A 33 43.12 33.79 16.88
N LEU A 34 44.16 34.57 16.58
CA LEU A 34 44.07 35.84 15.87
C LEU A 34 44.68 35.71 14.47
N LEU A 35 44.15 36.46 13.52
CA LEU A 35 44.72 36.64 12.19
C LEU A 35 45.22 38.07 12.02
N THR A 36 46.38 38.22 11.38
CA THR A 36 46.98 39.50 10.99
C THR A 36 47.92 39.29 9.81
N ALA A 37 48.42 40.38 9.22
CA ALA A 37 49.48 40.32 8.23
C ALA A 37 50.85 40.04 8.87
N ALA A 38 51.69 39.24 8.20
CA ALA A 38 53.01 38.85 8.69
C ALA A 38 53.94 40.06 8.88
N HIS A 39 53.91 41.01 7.94
CA HIS A 39 54.72 42.23 8.07
C HIS A 39 54.30 43.12 9.26
N VAL A 40 53.05 43.05 9.72
CA VAL A 40 52.58 43.80 10.89
C VAL A 40 53.23 43.23 12.16
N VAL A 41 53.29 41.91 12.27
CA VAL A 41 53.98 41.20 13.37
C VAL A 41 55.48 41.48 13.33
N ALA A 42 56.09 41.40 12.14
CA ALA A 42 57.50 41.73 11.97
C ALA A 42 57.82 43.17 12.39
N THR A 43 56.95 44.12 12.03
CA THR A 43 57.07 45.53 12.45
C THR A 43 56.93 45.68 13.97
N ALA A 44 55.96 44.97 14.58
CA ALA A 44 55.71 44.97 16.03
C ALA A 44 56.95 44.52 16.82
N LEU A 45 57.60 43.46 16.36
CA LEU A 45 58.78 42.85 17.01
C LEU A 45 60.11 43.46 16.55
N GLY A 46 60.12 44.23 15.46
CA GLY A 46 61.32 44.83 14.91
C GLY A 46 62.22 43.85 14.14
N CYS A 47 61.67 42.79 13.57
CA CYS A 47 62.38 41.80 12.76
C CYS A 47 62.04 41.91 11.26
N PRO A 48 62.79 41.23 10.36
CA PRO A 48 62.47 41.16 8.93
C PRO A 48 61.14 40.44 8.66
N ALA A 49 60.37 40.90 7.68
CA ALA A 49 59.06 40.33 7.32
C ALA A 49 59.14 39.14 6.35
N ASP A 50 60.30 38.94 5.72
CA ASP A 50 60.64 37.88 4.77
C ASP A 50 61.43 36.72 5.42
N GLY A 51 61.69 36.79 6.72
CA GLY A 51 62.46 35.80 7.48
C GLY A 51 61.63 34.69 8.15
N ASP A 52 62.32 33.91 8.99
CA ASP A 52 61.73 32.85 9.82
C ASP A 52 60.68 33.37 10.82
N PRO A 53 59.75 32.51 11.29
CA PRO A 53 58.75 32.89 12.27
C PRO A 53 59.40 33.44 13.56
N PRO A 54 59.02 34.63 14.02
CA PRO A 54 59.60 35.20 15.24
C PRO A 54 59.12 34.45 16.48
N ALA A 55 60.04 34.22 17.43
CA ALA A 55 59.76 33.50 18.68
C ALA A 55 59.20 34.40 19.79
N ASP A 56 59.39 35.72 19.70
CA ASP A 56 58.96 36.68 20.71
C ASP A 56 57.44 36.87 20.71
N ALA A 57 56.87 37.11 21.89
CA ALA A 57 55.44 37.38 22.04
C ALA A 57 55.08 38.81 21.56
N VAL A 58 53.95 38.93 20.87
CA VAL A 58 53.41 40.19 20.34
C VAL A 58 52.36 40.74 21.31
N GLU A 59 52.39 42.05 21.56
CA GLU A 59 51.35 42.73 22.33
C GLU A 59 50.15 43.13 21.48
N VAL A 60 48.95 42.83 22.00
CA VAL A 60 47.67 43.10 21.36
C VAL A 60 46.65 43.66 22.34
N ASP A 61 45.67 44.43 21.86
CA ASP A 61 44.46 44.77 22.63
C ASP A 61 43.18 44.69 21.80
N PHE A 62 42.02 44.67 22.47
CA PHE A 62 40.69 44.68 21.86
C PHE A 62 40.07 46.07 22.02
N PRO A 63 40.38 47.04 21.14
CA PRO A 63 40.12 48.46 21.39
C PRO A 63 38.64 48.83 21.49
N LEU A 64 37.75 48.09 20.80
CA LEU A 64 36.30 48.37 20.79
C LEU A 64 35.53 47.60 21.87
N LEU A 65 36.14 46.56 22.45
CA LEU A 65 35.50 45.69 23.43
C LEU A 65 36.03 45.91 24.85
N ALA A 66 37.35 45.95 25.02
CA ALA A 66 38.04 46.11 26.31
C ALA A 66 39.20 47.11 26.15
N PRO A 67 38.90 48.40 25.94
CA PRO A 67 39.92 49.42 25.68
C PRO A 67 40.94 49.49 26.82
N GLY A 68 42.23 49.52 26.46
CA GLY A 68 43.34 49.66 27.42
C GLY A 68 43.85 48.35 28.03
N ARG A 69 43.17 47.21 27.80
CA ARG A 69 43.64 45.91 28.29
C ARG A 69 44.59 45.25 27.28
N ARG A 70 45.89 45.30 27.56
CA ARG A 70 46.93 44.60 26.79
C ARG A 70 46.94 43.10 27.10
N LEU A 71 47.13 42.29 26.07
CA LEU A 71 47.31 40.84 26.10
C LEU A 71 48.52 40.48 25.26
N THR A 72 49.10 39.30 25.50
CA THR A 72 50.23 38.78 24.73
C THR A 72 49.78 37.60 23.88
N ALA A 73 50.31 37.52 22.66
CA ALA A 73 50.07 36.43 21.73
C ALA A 73 51.39 35.92 21.13
N GLU A 74 51.50 34.61 20.93
CA GLU A 74 52.64 33.99 20.25
C GLU A 74 52.29 33.70 18.79
N VAL A 75 53.31 33.61 17.92
CA VAL A 75 53.13 33.22 16.52
C VAL A 75 52.99 31.70 16.43
N VAL A 76 51.88 31.23 15.85
CA VAL A 76 51.60 29.80 15.63
C VAL A 76 51.50 29.42 14.15
N ALA A 77 51.35 30.41 13.26
CA ALA A 77 51.42 30.22 11.83
C ALA A 77 52.11 31.43 11.18
N TRP A 78 52.96 31.16 10.19
CA TRP A 78 53.77 32.19 9.54
C TRP A 78 53.92 31.91 8.05
N GLN A 79 53.45 32.84 7.23
CA GLN A 79 53.70 32.87 5.80
C GLN A 79 54.15 34.29 5.42
N PRO A 80 55.46 34.51 5.20
CA PRO A 80 55.99 35.84 4.88
C PRO A 80 55.48 36.33 3.51
N VAL A 81 55.71 37.61 3.22
CA VAL A 81 55.43 38.19 1.90
C VAL A 81 56.47 37.64 0.91
N ALA A 82 56.04 36.89 -0.09
CA ALA A 82 56.92 36.42 -1.17
C ALA A 82 57.27 37.56 -2.15
N PRO A 83 58.40 37.46 -2.88
CA PRO A 83 58.83 38.47 -3.85
C PRO A 83 57.79 38.79 -4.93
N GLU A 84 56.97 37.80 -5.31
CA GLU A 84 55.85 37.95 -6.25
C GLU A 84 54.57 38.52 -5.61
N HIS A 85 54.64 39.14 -4.43
CA HIS A 85 53.49 39.66 -3.68
C HIS A 85 52.40 38.61 -3.44
N THR A 86 52.83 37.41 -3.02
CA THR A 86 51.95 36.35 -2.51
C THR A 86 52.26 36.11 -1.02
N GLY A 87 51.33 35.53 -0.26
CA GLY A 87 51.51 35.36 1.20
C GLY A 87 51.13 36.62 2.01
N ASP A 88 51.87 36.87 3.10
CA ASP A 88 51.61 37.89 4.14
C ASP A 88 50.57 37.51 5.21
N VAL A 89 50.68 36.30 5.76
CA VAL A 89 49.76 35.77 6.79
C VAL A 89 50.52 35.44 8.06
N ALA A 90 50.04 35.95 9.19
CA ALA A 90 50.47 35.50 10.51
C ALA A 90 49.25 35.11 11.35
N GLY A 91 49.31 33.88 11.88
CA GLY A 91 48.39 33.37 12.88
C GLY A 91 48.99 33.52 14.27
N LEU A 92 48.25 34.14 15.18
CA LEU A 92 48.69 34.31 16.56
C LEU A 92 47.78 33.53 17.52
N ARG A 93 48.35 33.04 18.62
CA ARG A 93 47.61 32.40 19.72
C ARG A 93 47.73 33.24 20.99
N LEU A 94 46.60 33.67 21.53
CA LEU A 94 46.55 34.39 22.80
C LEU A 94 47.02 33.48 23.94
N LEU A 95 47.94 34.00 24.77
CA LEU A 95 48.46 33.29 25.94
C LEU A 95 47.52 33.37 27.16
N SER A 96 46.51 34.23 27.08
CA SER A 96 45.46 34.41 28.08
C SER A 96 44.08 34.40 27.40
N PRO A 97 43.01 34.00 28.09
CA PRO A 97 41.67 34.02 27.52
C PRO A 97 41.28 35.43 27.05
N PRO A 98 40.56 35.56 25.92
CA PRO A 98 40.15 36.86 25.41
C PRO A 98 39.15 37.55 26.36
N PRO A 99 38.95 38.88 26.23
CA PRO A 99 38.02 39.61 27.08
C PRO A 99 36.58 39.07 27.00
N PRO A 100 35.78 39.15 28.08
CA PRO A 100 34.37 38.79 28.03
C PRO A 100 33.62 39.53 26.91
N GLY A 101 32.87 38.78 26.10
CA GLY A 101 32.16 39.32 24.94
C GLY A 101 32.94 39.26 23.63
N ALA A 102 34.21 38.84 23.65
CA ALA A 102 34.98 38.64 22.43
C ALA A 102 34.42 37.47 21.63
N ARG A 103 34.30 37.64 20.31
CA ARG A 103 33.73 36.62 19.41
C ARG A 103 34.56 36.53 18.13
N PRO A 104 34.93 35.33 17.66
CA PRO A 104 35.64 35.19 16.41
C PRO A 104 34.75 35.57 15.22
N LEU A 105 35.35 36.14 14.17
CA LEU A 105 34.65 36.41 12.91
C LEU A 105 34.46 35.14 12.09
N THR A 106 33.31 35.07 11.41
CA THR A 106 33.03 34.04 10.41
C THR A 106 33.67 34.37 9.08
N PHE A 107 34.08 33.34 8.34
CA PHE A 107 34.71 33.48 7.04
C PHE A 107 33.74 33.09 5.91
N ALA A 108 33.79 33.82 4.80
CA ALA A 108 33.13 33.46 3.55
C ALA A 108 34.16 33.32 2.43
N ARG A 109 33.98 32.31 1.57
CA ARG A 109 34.83 32.10 0.40
C ARG A 109 34.48 33.12 -0.69
N HIS A 110 35.50 33.55 -1.45
CA HIS A 110 35.42 34.72 -2.34
C HIS A 110 34.52 34.51 -3.58
N ARG A 111 34.12 33.28 -3.91
CA ARG A 111 33.30 33.00 -5.10
C ARG A 111 31.85 33.55 -5.08
N SER A 112 31.43 34.23 -4.02
CA SER A 112 30.05 34.71 -3.79
C SER A 112 29.85 36.23 -3.88
N LEU A 113 30.78 36.97 -4.49
CA LEU A 113 30.71 38.44 -4.46
C LEU A 113 29.52 39.00 -5.25
N SER A 114 28.57 39.61 -4.53
CA SER A 114 27.66 40.65 -4.99
C SER A 114 28.37 42.02 -5.00
N ASP A 115 27.69 43.07 -5.47
CA ASP A 115 28.11 44.49 -5.36
C ASP A 115 28.13 45.03 -3.90
N ALA A 116 28.38 44.15 -2.92
CA ALA A 116 28.19 44.38 -1.51
C ALA A 116 29.07 45.50 -0.95
N GLN A 117 28.54 46.17 0.09
CA GLN A 117 29.29 47.17 0.83
C GLN A 117 30.25 46.51 1.81
N LEU A 118 31.55 46.76 1.60
CA LEU A 118 32.63 46.30 2.46
C LEU A 118 32.92 47.31 3.57
N VAL A 119 33.35 46.79 4.72
CA VAL A 119 33.73 47.59 5.88
C VAL A 119 35.07 47.08 6.43
N MET A 120 35.98 48.01 6.71
CA MET A 120 37.31 47.76 7.27
C MET A 120 37.59 48.75 8.39
N VAL A 121 38.30 48.31 9.44
CA VAL A 121 38.66 49.17 10.57
C VAL A 121 40.15 49.03 10.85
N GLY A 122 40.89 50.13 10.72
CA GLY A 122 42.34 50.18 10.91
C GLY A 122 42.76 51.25 11.90
N PHE A 123 44.04 51.26 12.26
CA PHE A 123 44.61 52.14 13.28
C PHE A 123 45.79 52.95 12.71
N PRO A 124 45.55 53.89 11.78
CA PRO A 124 46.62 54.71 11.22
C PRO A 124 47.16 55.69 12.26
N ALA A 125 48.38 56.18 12.05
CA ALA A 125 49.08 57.05 13.01
C ALA A 125 48.26 58.30 13.41
N ALA A 126 47.49 58.87 12.48
CA ALA A 126 46.62 60.03 12.72
C ALA A 126 45.33 59.69 13.50
N LEU A 127 44.89 58.43 13.48
CA LEU A 127 43.65 57.97 14.12
C LEU A 127 43.95 56.75 15.00
N ARG A 128 44.73 56.97 16.07
CA ARG A 128 45.13 55.91 17.02
C ARG A 128 43.93 55.19 17.65
N MET A 129 42.76 55.83 17.71
CA MET A 129 41.50 55.27 18.23
C MET A 129 40.76 54.39 17.22
N GLY A 130 41.18 54.36 15.96
CA GLY A 130 40.56 53.59 14.89
C GLY A 130 39.87 54.47 13.84
N GLY A 131 39.94 54.07 12.58
CA GLY A 131 39.25 54.69 11.45
C GLY A 131 38.47 53.65 10.65
N TRP A 132 37.24 53.98 10.27
CA TRP A 132 36.35 53.13 9.48
C TRP A 132 36.46 53.49 8.00
N VAL A 133 36.67 52.50 7.13
CA VAL A 133 36.65 52.65 5.67
C VAL A 133 35.57 51.76 5.08
N TYR A 134 34.87 52.30 4.09
CA TYR A 134 33.81 51.63 3.36
C TYR A 134 34.21 51.53 1.89
N GLY A 135 33.91 50.41 1.24
CA GLY A 135 34.31 50.20 -0.15
C GLY A 135 33.54 49.08 -0.84
N ARG A 136 34.00 48.69 -2.03
CA ARG A 136 33.51 47.54 -2.81
C ARG A 136 34.68 46.75 -3.38
N THR A 137 34.45 45.50 -3.74
CA THR A 137 35.46 44.69 -4.43
C THR A 137 35.68 45.18 -5.87
N GLY A 138 36.95 45.30 -6.27
CA GLY A 138 37.39 45.57 -7.64
C GLY A 138 37.79 44.28 -8.38
N GLY A 139 38.77 44.38 -9.29
CA GLY A 139 39.25 43.24 -10.06
C GLY A 139 40.16 42.29 -9.25
N ALA A 140 40.21 41.02 -9.68
CA ALA A 140 41.24 40.09 -9.23
C ALA A 140 42.57 40.37 -9.96
N VAL A 141 43.68 40.35 -9.23
CA VAL A 141 45.03 40.62 -9.75
C VAL A 141 45.77 39.30 -9.95
N ALA A 142 46.77 39.27 -10.84
CA ALA A 142 47.52 38.06 -11.20
C ALA A 142 48.17 37.32 -10.01
N THR A 143 48.43 38.01 -8.89
CA THR A 143 49.00 37.45 -7.66
C THR A 143 47.98 36.73 -6.77
N GLY A 144 46.69 36.75 -7.12
CA GLY A 144 45.60 36.20 -6.33
C GLY A 144 45.06 37.13 -5.24
N TRP A 145 45.54 38.37 -5.17
CA TRP A 145 44.94 39.46 -4.39
C TRP A 145 43.77 40.09 -5.15
N VAL A 146 42.89 40.76 -4.41
CA VAL A 146 41.69 41.39 -4.97
C VAL A 146 41.68 42.85 -4.58
N GLU A 147 41.37 43.72 -5.55
CA GLU A 147 41.31 45.15 -5.34
C GLU A 147 40.13 45.54 -4.44
N ILE A 148 40.34 46.57 -3.63
CA ILE A 148 39.32 47.25 -2.85
C ILE A 148 39.21 48.67 -3.39
N LEU A 149 38.03 49.02 -3.87
CA LEU A 149 37.69 50.36 -4.32
C LEU A 149 37.04 51.09 -3.14
N SER A 150 37.72 52.11 -2.61
CA SER A 150 37.19 52.94 -1.51
C SER A 150 36.03 53.80 -2.00
N ASP A 151 35.03 54.06 -1.15
CA ASP A 151 33.91 54.95 -1.49
C ASP A 151 34.36 56.41 -1.60
N ASP A 152 34.36 56.97 -2.82
CA ASP A 152 34.79 58.34 -3.14
C ASP A 152 34.01 59.43 -2.37
N ARG A 153 32.84 59.09 -1.79
CA ARG A 153 32.01 60.04 -1.04
C ARG A 153 32.42 60.21 0.42
N ARG A 154 33.39 59.44 0.93
CA ARG A 154 33.85 59.53 2.33
C ARG A 154 35.31 59.98 2.43
N PRO A 155 35.68 60.82 3.41
CA PRO A 155 37.03 61.37 3.54
C PRO A 155 38.08 60.36 4.04
N SER A 156 37.68 59.16 4.47
CA SER A 156 38.55 58.17 5.10
C SER A 156 39.10 57.19 4.06
N THR A 157 40.43 57.04 4.00
CA THR A 157 41.10 56.22 2.97
C THR A 157 41.97 55.14 3.57
N LEU A 158 42.19 54.05 2.82
CA LEU A 158 43.10 52.98 3.24
C LEU A 158 44.55 53.50 3.32
N GLU A 159 45.09 53.55 4.53
CA GLU A 159 46.43 54.04 4.85
C GLU A 159 47.23 53.04 5.69
N LYS A 160 48.50 53.36 5.98
CA LYS A 160 49.34 52.53 6.84
C LYS A 160 48.70 52.43 8.24
N GLY A 161 48.43 51.21 8.70
CA GLY A 161 47.68 50.92 9.92
C GLY A 161 46.38 50.12 9.70
N PHE A 162 45.94 49.95 8.44
CA PHE A 162 44.84 49.04 8.08
C PHE A 162 45.29 47.62 7.75
N SER A 163 46.58 47.39 7.50
CA SER A 163 47.13 46.05 7.27
C SER A 163 46.76 45.11 8.43
N GLY A 164 46.32 43.89 8.08
CA GLY A 164 45.79 42.89 9.00
C GLY A 164 44.33 43.10 9.42
N SER A 165 43.66 44.20 9.02
CA SER A 165 42.23 44.39 9.26
C SER A 165 41.41 43.32 8.51
N PRO A 166 40.32 42.81 9.12
CA PRO A 166 39.35 42.03 8.37
C PRO A 166 38.68 42.91 7.32
N VAL A 167 38.44 42.34 6.13
CA VAL A 167 37.54 42.90 5.13
C VAL A 167 36.20 42.23 5.32
N TRP A 168 35.29 42.95 5.96
CA TRP A 168 33.97 42.45 6.34
C TRP A 168 32.94 42.84 5.27
N ASP A 169 32.23 41.85 4.75
CA ASP A 169 31.09 42.04 3.86
C ASP A 169 29.81 42.12 4.69
N THR A 170 29.10 43.25 4.57
CA THR A 170 27.89 43.54 5.35
C THR A 170 26.67 42.74 4.92
N GLU A 171 26.63 42.23 3.68
CA GLU A 171 25.49 41.46 3.17
C GLU A 171 25.54 40.01 3.64
N VAL A 172 26.73 39.39 3.55
CA VAL A 172 26.93 38.00 4.03
C VAL A 172 27.32 37.91 5.51
N ASP A 173 27.58 39.06 6.15
CA ASP A 173 28.04 39.19 7.54
C ASP A 173 29.23 38.28 7.85
N ALA A 174 30.26 38.36 6.99
CA ALA A 174 31.44 37.51 7.08
C ALA A 174 32.69 38.21 6.55
N VAL A 175 33.84 37.71 6.98
CA VAL A 175 35.14 38.13 6.47
C VAL A 175 35.40 37.43 5.14
N ILE A 176 35.57 38.22 4.09
CA ILE A 176 35.89 37.73 2.74
C ILE A 176 37.40 37.78 2.45
N GLY A 177 38.16 38.40 3.34
CA GLY A 177 39.62 38.48 3.28
C GLY A 177 40.21 39.38 4.34
N MET A 178 41.51 39.62 4.23
CA MET A 178 42.27 40.48 5.14
C MET A 178 43.04 41.52 4.32
N VAL A 179 43.12 42.76 4.80
CA VAL A 179 43.90 43.81 4.15
C VAL A 179 45.39 43.48 4.25
N VAL A 180 46.10 43.40 3.13
CA VAL A 180 47.54 43.03 3.09
C VAL A 180 48.43 44.17 2.61
N GLN A 181 48.04 44.88 1.55
CA GLN A 181 48.90 45.92 0.98
C GLN A 181 48.11 47.11 0.43
N LYS A 182 48.81 48.25 0.38
CA LYS A 182 48.36 49.55 -0.12
C LYS A 182 48.90 49.80 -1.53
N ALA A 183 48.12 50.43 -2.42
CA ALA A 183 48.69 51.18 -3.54
C ALA A 183 48.99 52.62 -3.10
N SER A 184 50.20 53.10 -3.34
CA SER A 184 50.57 54.52 -3.22
C SER A 184 50.39 55.22 -4.57
N GLY A 185 49.50 56.23 -4.66
CA GLY A 185 49.28 57.01 -5.88
C GLY A 185 48.09 57.97 -5.82
N THR A 186 47.92 58.78 -6.88
CA THR A 186 46.80 59.70 -7.14
C THR A 186 45.49 58.90 -7.37
N PRO A 187 44.29 59.45 -7.05
CA PRO A 187 43.02 58.71 -7.06
C PRO A 187 42.69 58.04 -8.41
N PRO A 188 41.93 56.92 -8.42
CA PRO A 188 41.27 56.29 -7.28
C PRO A 188 42.23 55.49 -6.37
N ARG A 189 42.00 55.57 -5.06
CA ARG A 189 42.86 54.96 -4.02
C ARG A 189 42.51 53.47 -3.88
N ILE A 190 43.29 52.62 -4.53
CA ILE A 190 43.12 51.16 -4.53
C ILE A 190 43.86 50.55 -3.32
N GLY A 191 43.16 49.69 -2.57
CA GLY A 191 43.76 48.78 -1.58
C GLY A 191 43.72 47.34 -2.07
N TYR A 192 44.46 46.43 -1.43
CA TYR A 192 44.42 45.01 -1.76
C TYR A 192 44.04 44.16 -0.55
N LEU A 193 43.13 43.22 -0.78
CA LEU A 193 42.79 42.16 0.17
C LEU A 193 43.38 40.83 -0.27
N LEU A 194 43.83 40.04 0.70
CA LEU A 194 44.12 38.63 0.54
C LEU A 194 42.84 37.85 0.85
N PRO A 195 42.21 37.22 -0.15
CA PRO A 195 40.90 36.61 0.02
C PRO A 195 40.97 35.38 0.92
N THR A 196 39.84 35.03 1.56
CA THR A 196 39.68 33.83 2.40
C THR A 196 40.17 32.56 1.69
N ASP A 197 39.97 32.45 0.38
CA ASP A 197 40.41 31.32 -0.45
C ASP A 197 41.94 31.13 -0.47
N ARG A 198 42.70 32.15 -0.05
CA ARG A 198 44.16 32.12 0.13
C ARG A 198 44.55 32.08 1.61
N LEU A 199 43.79 32.75 2.48
CA LEU A 199 44.03 32.74 3.94
C LEU A 199 43.86 31.36 4.57
N LEU A 200 42.79 30.63 4.22
CA LEU A 200 42.51 29.33 4.85
C LEU A 200 43.55 28.25 4.50
N PRO A 201 44.00 28.10 3.24
CA PRO A 201 45.10 27.18 2.94
C PRO A 201 46.44 27.57 3.57
N ALA A 202 46.69 28.87 3.79
CA ALA A 202 47.90 29.36 4.44
C ALA A 202 48.01 28.94 5.92
N TRP A 203 46.87 28.66 6.56
CA TRP A 203 46.83 28.18 7.93
C TRP A 203 45.78 27.06 8.10
N PRO A 204 46.17 25.78 7.89
CA PRO A 204 45.23 24.65 7.91
C PRO A 204 44.48 24.44 9.25
N GLU A 205 45.07 24.86 10.38
CA GLU A 205 44.37 24.84 11.67
C GLU A 205 43.27 25.90 11.74
N LEU A 206 43.50 27.09 11.17
CA LEU A 206 42.45 28.07 10.99
C LEU A 206 41.36 27.55 10.07
N ALA A 207 41.69 26.88 8.97
CA ALA A 207 40.67 26.25 8.13
C ALA A 207 39.79 25.29 8.94
N ARG A 208 40.36 24.48 9.83
CA ARG A 208 39.58 23.60 10.74
C ARG A 208 38.71 24.36 11.75
N VAL A 209 39.14 25.54 12.18
CA VAL A 209 38.40 26.36 13.17
C VAL A 209 37.32 27.23 12.48
N ALA A 210 37.63 27.78 11.31
CA ALA A 210 36.78 28.65 10.50
C ALA A 210 35.73 27.87 9.69
N GLU A 211 36.12 26.73 9.11
CA GLU A 211 35.25 25.84 8.33
C GLU A 211 34.64 24.72 9.17
N GLY A 212 34.89 24.72 10.49
CA GLY A 212 34.68 23.61 11.42
C GLY A 212 33.50 22.69 11.11
N GLU A 213 33.77 21.38 11.14
CA GLU A 213 32.74 20.37 10.97
C GLU A 213 31.59 20.64 11.95
N ALA A 214 30.36 20.55 11.44
CA ALA A 214 29.18 20.68 12.28
C ALA A 214 29.29 19.69 13.46
N PRO A 215 29.23 20.15 14.72
CA PRO A 215 29.41 19.29 15.88
C PRO A 215 28.18 18.38 16.12
N PHE A 216 27.13 18.56 15.30
CA PHE A 216 25.91 17.79 15.28
C PHE A 216 25.94 16.76 14.14
N ARG A 217 25.54 15.52 14.43
CA ARG A 217 25.64 14.38 13.48
C ARG A 217 24.37 14.16 12.64
N GLY A 218 23.38 15.05 12.73
CA GLY A 218 22.13 14.97 11.98
C GLY A 218 21.37 13.69 12.32
N LEU A 219 20.99 12.90 11.29
CA LEU A 219 20.31 11.61 11.49
C LEU A 219 21.26 10.43 11.75
N ARG A 220 22.58 10.65 11.72
CA ARG A 220 23.55 9.59 12.02
C ARG A 220 23.65 9.37 13.52
N ALA A 221 23.81 8.13 13.94
CA ALA A 221 24.18 7.83 15.31
C ALA A 221 25.61 8.32 15.59
N PHE A 222 25.85 8.85 16.78
CA PHE A 222 27.20 9.09 17.28
C PHE A 222 27.95 7.76 17.39
N GLY A 223 29.12 7.69 16.76
CA GLY A 223 30.06 6.58 16.88
C GLY A 223 31.07 6.80 18.01
N GLU A 224 31.98 5.85 18.20
CA GLU A 224 33.01 5.91 19.25
C GLU A 224 33.90 7.15 19.11
N GLN A 225 34.28 7.51 17.88
CA GLN A 225 35.07 8.71 17.58
C GLN A 225 34.37 10.02 17.95
N ASP A 226 33.05 9.99 18.14
CA ASP A 226 32.24 11.16 18.44
C ASP A 226 32.03 11.37 19.95
N GLU A 227 32.69 10.60 20.82
CA GLU A 227 32.51 10.68 22.28
C GLU A 227 32.69 12.11 22.81
N ALA A 228 33.67 12.86 22.28
CA ALA A 228 33.92 14.24 22.70
C ALA A 228 32.75 15.20 22.38
N LEU A 229 31.84 14.79 21.51
CA LEU A 229 30.64 15.52 21.08
C LEU A 229 29.34 14.92 21.68
N PHE A 230 29.44 13.86 22.49
CA PHE A 230 28.30 13.15 23.06
C PHE A 230 27.99 13.61 24.50
N PHE A 231 26.94 14.42 24.66
CA PHE A 231 26.55 15.07 25.92
C PHE A 231 25.17 14.60 26.45
N GLY A 232 24.85 14.93 27.70
CA GLY A 232 23.56 14.64 28.35
C GLY A 232 23.38 13.20 28.86
N ARG A 233 24.30 12.28 28.55
CA ARG A 233 24.22 10.85 28.94
C ARG A 233 25.48 10.31 29.64
N THR A 234 26.40 11.18 30.04
CA THR A 234 27.72 10.81 30.57
C THR A 234 27.61 9.84 31.76
N GLU A 235 26.80 10.18 32.77
CA GLU A 235 26.61 9.35 33.97
C GLU A 235 25.98 7.99 33.64
N GLN A 236 24.96 7.98 32.78
CA GLN A 236 24.32 6.74 32.34
C GLN A 236 25.29 5.85 31.57
N ALA A 237 26.13 6.42 30.70
CA ALA A 237 27.15 5.67 29.96
C ALA A 237 28.18 5.02 30.91
N GLU A 238 28.61 5.73 31.95
CA GLU A 238 29.52 5.20 32.98
C GLU A 238 28.88 4.07 33.79
N GLN A 239 27.62 4.23 34.19
CA GLN A 239 26.88 3.19 34.88
C GLN A 239 26.74 1.92 34.03
N LEU A 240 26.35 2.06 32.76
CA LEU A 240 26.17 0.94 31.84
C LEU A 240 27.48 0.23 31.53
N ALA A 241 28.59 0.96 31.36
CA ALA A 241 29.91 0.37 31.16
C ALA A 241 30.33 -0.49 32.36
N ARG A 242 30.10 -0.02 33.60
CA ARG A 242 30.35 -0.80 34.81
C ARG A 242 29.45 -2.04 34.90
N GLN A 243 28.16 -1.90 34.60
CA GLN A 243 27.22 -3.01 34.63
C GLN A 243 27.55 -4.08 33.58
N ALA A 244 27.98 -3.69 32.38
CA ALA A 244 28.37 -4.61 31.31
C ALA A 244 29.53 -5.54 31.71
N LEU A 245 30.35 -5.14 32.68
CA LEU A 245 31.42 -5.95 33.26
C LEU A 245 30.98 -6.75 34.49
N ALA A 246 29.86 -6.40 35.11
CA ALA A 246 29.39 -7.02 36.35
C ALA A 246 28.42 -8.20 36.09
N VAL A 247 27.63 -8.14 35.02
CA VAL A 247 26.61 -9.15 34.71
C VAL A 247 26.95 -9.95 33.45
N PRO A 248 26.51 -11.22 33.34
CA PRO A 248 26.77 -12.03 32.14
C PRO A 248 26.06 -11.47 30.90
N VAL A 249 24.84 -10.95 31.06
CA VAL A 249 24.09 -10.32 29.97
C VAL A 249 23.46 -9.03 30.48
N LEU A 250 23.73 -7.91 29.81
CA LEU A 250 23.10 -6.62 30.04
C LEU A 250 22.25 -6.27 28.81
N CYS A 251 20.97 -5.99 28.99
CA CYS A 251 20.05 -5.68 27.88
C CYS A 251 19.57 -4.24 27.99
N LEU A 252 20.03 -3.36 27.10
CA LEU A 252 19.55 -1.98 26.98
C LEU A 252 18.19 -1.97 26.31
N VAL A 253 17.15 -1.59 27.05
CA VAL A 253 15.76 -1.59 26.55
C VAL A 253 15.23 -0.17 26.49
N GLY A 254 14.64 0.23 25.37
CA GLY A 254 13.95 1.52 25.28
C GLY A 254 13.33 1.79 23.91
N PRO A 255 12.55 2.86 23.76
CA PRO A 255 11.84 3.15 22.52
C PRO A 255 12.79 3.55 21.38
N SER A 256 12.31 3.52 20.14
CA SER A 256 13.10 3.89 18.95
C SER A 256 13.45 5.38 18.99
N GLY A 257 14.69 5.78 18.73
CA GLY A 257 15.04 7.20 18.66
C GLY A 257 15.40 7.88 19.99
N VAL A 258 15.41 7.19 21.14
CA VAL A 258 15.93 7.76 22.41
C VAL A 258 17.47 7.86 22.49
N GLY A 259 18.17 7.44 21.42
CA GLY A 259 19.64 7.47 21.34
C GLY A 259 20.34 6.21 21.85
N LYS A 260 19.67 5.04 21.88
CA LYS A 260 20.28 3.77 22.35
C LYS A 260 21.59 3.42 21.64
N THR A 261 21.59 3.42 20.31
CA THR A 261 22.80 3.17 19.51
C THR A 261 23.88 4.20 19.81
N SER A 262 23.56 5.49 19.89
CA SER A 262 24.56 6.52 20.24
C SER A 262 25.11 6.36 21.67
N LEU A 263 24.25 6.01 22.64
CA LEU A 263 24.67 5.70 24.00
C LEU A 263 25.59 4.48 24.05
N LEU A 264 25.25 3.44 23.29
CA LEU A 264 26.04 2.23 23.18
C LEU A 264 27.42 2.51 22.59
N HIS A 265 27.48 3.20 21.44
CA HIS A 265 28.72 3.43 20.71
C HIS A 265 29.56 4.58 21.28
N ALA A 266 29.05 5.80 21.29
CA ALA A 266 29.80 6.97 21.76
C ALA A 266 29.96 7.00 23.28
N GLY A 267 28.99 6.46 24.03
CA GLY A 267 29.01 6.44 25.49
C GLY A 267 29.75 5.23 26.06
N VAL A 268 29.20 4.04 25.83
CA VAL A 268 29.61 2.80 26.52
C VAL A 268 30.85 2.16 25.88
N LEU A 269 30.86 1.92 24.56
CA LEU A 269 31.96 1.27 23.87
C LEU A 269 33.27 2.06 24.01
N ALA A 270 33.22 3.37 23.84
CA ALA A 270 34.39 4.25 24.02
C ALA A 270 35.03 4.11 25.41
N ARG A 271 34.22 3.87 26.47
CA ARG A 271 34.70 3.61 27.84
C ARG A 271 35.22 2.19 28.01
N LEU A 272 34.51 1.20 27.47
CA LEU A 272 34.93 -0.21 27.55
C LEU A 272 36.29 -0.41 26.86
N ARG A 273 36.53 0.17 25.68
CA ARG A 273 37.81 0.05 24.98
C ARG A 273 39.01 0.68 25.70
N ARG A 274 38.77 1.64 26.60
CA ARG A 274 39.83 2.19 27.48
C ARG A 274 40.17 1.27 28.65
N THR A 275 39.34 0.26 28.93
CA THR A 275 39.58 -0.66 30.04
C THR A 275 40.71 -1.62 29.66
N PRO A 276 41.83 -1.64 30.41
CA PRO A 276 42.95 -2.52 30.11
C PRO A 276 42.54 -3.99 30.10
N ARG A 277 43.15 -4.79 29.21
CA ARG A 277 42.92 -6.24 29.09
C ARG A 277 41.45 -6.63 28.84
N LEU A 278 40.66 -5.75 28.25
CA LEU A 278 39.30 -6.04 27.81
C LEU A 278 39.25 -6.10 26.27
N ALA A 279 38.82 -7.22 25.72
CA ALA A 279 38.47 -7.32 24.31
C ALA A 279 37.00 -6.92 24.11
N VAL A 280 36.70 -6.18 23.05
CA VAL A 280 35.33 -5.76 22.74
C VAL A 280 35.02 -6.06 21.28
N ALA A 281 34.07 -6.95 21.04
CA ALA A 281 33.56 -7.24 19.69
C ALA A 281 32.14 -6.69 19.55
N VAL A 282 31.89 -6.00 18.44
CA VAL A 282 30.60 -5.39 18.13
C VAL A 282 30.03 -6.09 16.91
N LEU A 283 28.78 -6.52 16.99
CA LEU A 283 28.04 -7.04 15.86
C LEU A 283 26.63 -6.45 15.80
N ARG A 284 26.10 -6.38 14.59
CA ARG A 284 24.68 -6.24 14.33
C ARG A 284 24.23 -7.49 13.57
N PRO A 285 23.15 -8.19 13.96
CA PRO A 285 22.77 -9.47 13.35
C PRO A 285 22.60 -9.43 11.83
N SER A 286 22.17 -8.31 11.25
CA SER A 286 22.05 -8.14 9.80
C SER A 286 23.34 -7.74 9.06
N ASP A 287 24.49 -7.64 9.73
CA ASP A 287 25.78 -7.39 9.05
C ASP A 287 26.28 -8.62 8.26
N ALA A 288 25.62 -9.76 8.40
CA ALA A 288 25.89 -10.99 7.66
C ALA A 288 24.60 -11.73 7.30
N ALA A 289 24.71 -12.83 6.54
CA ALA A 289 23.55 -13.63 6.15
C ALA A 289 22.80 -14.24 7.34
N THR A 290 23.51 -14.56 8.43
CA THR A 290 22.95 -15.04 9.69
C THR A 290 23.64 -14.34 10.86
N GLY A 291 22.96 -14.24 11.99
CA GLY A 291 23.52 -13.64 13.20
C GLY A 291 24.75 -14.41 13.72
N LEU A 292 24.78 -15.73 13.52
CA LEU A 292 25.95 -16.55 13.84
C LEU A 292 27.16 -16.19 12.97
N LEU A 293 26.95 -15.94 11.68
CA LEU A 293 28.00 -15.49 10.77
C LEU A 293 28.47 -14.07 11.14
N ALA A 294 27.57 -13.19 11.57
CA ALA A 294 27.91 -11.86 12.07
C ALA A 294 28.77 -11.94 13.34
N LEU A 295 28.46 -12.88 14.25
CA LEU A 295 29.29 -13.16 15.42
C LEU A 295 30.68 -13.67 15.02
N ALA A 296 30.75 -14.62 14.10
CA ALA A 296 32.02 -15.13 13.58
C ALA A 296 32.88 -14.01 12.96
N LEU A 297 32.28 -13.12 12.14
CA LEU A 297 32.97 -11.96 11.57
C LEU A 297 33.50 -10.99 12.63
N ALA A 298 32.71 -10.71 13.67
CA ALA A 298 33.13 -9.83 14.76
C ALA A 298 34.30 -10.41 15.56
N LEU A 299 34.32 -11.74 15.75
CA LEU A 299 35.41 -12.45 16.42
C LEU A 299 36.66 -12.56 15.54
N ASP A 300 36.51 -12.84 14.23
CA ASP A 300 37.63 -12.89 13.27
C ASP A 300 38.39 -11.56 13.25
N ARG A 301 37.70 -10.42 13.28
CA ARG A 301 38.30 -9.08 13.36
C ARG A 301 39.17 -8.85 14.59
N LEU A 302 38.89 -9.52 15.70
CA LEU A 302 39.72 -9.45 16.91
C LEU A 302 40.97 -10.33 16.80
N THR A 303 40.86 -11.47 16.11
CA THR A 303 41.97 -12.42 15.96
C THR A 303 42.91 -12.12 14.79
N ASP A 304 42.42 -11.45 13.75
CA ASP A 304 43.19 -11.02 12.58
C ASP A 304 42.70 -9.63 12.13
N PRO A 305 43.16 -8.54 12.77
CA PRO A 305 42.70 -7.19 12.46
C PRO A 305 43.10 -6.78 11.04
N ASP A 306 42.24 -5.98 10.40
CA ASP A 306 42.51 -5.47 9.05
C ASP A 306 43.78 -4.58 9.04
N PRO A 307 44.54 -4.50 7.92
CA PRO A 307 45.86 -3.84 7.89
C PRO A 307 45.86 -2.36 8.31
N VAL A 308 44.69 -1.71 8.31
CA VAL A 308 44.50 -0.30 8.67
C VAL A 308 44.43 -0.08 10.20
N ASP A 309 44.14 -1.13 10.98
CA ASP A 309 43.91 -1.04 12.43
C ASP A 309 45.15 -1.38 13.30
N ARG A 310 46.30 -1.68 12.68
CA ARG A 310 47.56 -1.93 13.42
C ARG A 310 48.31 -0.61 13.64
N ALA A 311 48.50 -0.23 14.90
CA ALA A 311 49.25 0.97 15.29
C ALA A 311 50.74 0.94 14.89
N ASP A 312 51.28 -0.23 14.53
CA ASP A 312 52.73 -0.44 14.41
C ASP A 312 53.28 -0.40 12.97
N GLY A 313 52.46 -0.09 11.96
CA GLY A 313 52.94 0.18 10.59
C GLY A 313 53.65 -0.96 9.86
N THR A 314 53.82 -2.13 10.47
CA THR A 314 54.42 -3.30 9.84
C THR A 314 53.39 -3.98 8.94
N ALA A 315 53.55 -3.79 7.62
CA ALA A 315 52.76 -4.47 6.60
C ALA A 315 53.03 -5.98 6.60
N THR A 316 52.31 -6.74 7.41
CA THR A 316 52.08 -8.16 7.10
C THR A 316 51.22 -8.24 5.85
N THR A 317 51.67 -9.07 4.89
CA THR A 317 50.96 -9.38 3.64
C THR A 317 49.46 -9.50 3.89
N ALA A 318 48.68 -8.61 3.27
CA ALA A 318 47.22 -8.70 3.30
C ALA A 318 46.83 -10.11 2.84
N ARG A 319 46.32 -10.93 3.76
CA ARG A 319 45.86 -12.28 3.45
C ARG A 319 44.75 -12.19 2.41
N ASN A 320 44.71 -13.17 1.50
CA ASN A 320 43.75 -13.21 0.41
C ASN A 320 42.32 -13.08 0.96
N PRO A 321 41.48 -12.16 0.43
CA PRO A 321 40.08 -12.02 0.83
C PRO A 321 39.30 -13.34 0.84
N VAL A 322 39.65 -14.28 -0.04
CA VAL A 322 39.06 -15.63 -0.10
C VAL A 322 39.33 -16.42 1.18
N ASP A 323 40.56 -16.36 1.71
CA ASP A 323 40.92 -17.08 2.94
C ASP A 323 40.13 -16.58 4.15
N ARG A 324 39.73 -15.29 4.15
CA ARG A 324 38.90 -14.72 5.24
C ARG A 324 37.50 -15.31 5.21
N VAL A 325 36.91 -15.48 4.03
CA VAL A 325 35.58 -16.08 3.88
C VAL A 325 35.57 -17.51 4.44
N ASP A 326 36.58 -18.32 4.09
CA ASP A 326 36.69 -19.71 4.55
C ASP A 326 36.91 -19.79 6.07
N ARG A 327 37.76 -18.92 6.63
CA ARG A 327 37.99 -18.86 8.09
C ARG A 327 36.73 -18.48 8.85
N VAL A 328 36.02 -17.45 8.38
CA VAL A 328 34.78 -16.98 9.01
C VAL A 328 33.70 -18.08 8.95
N ALA A 329 33.60 -18.80 7.83
CA ALA A 329 32.69 -19.94 7.69
C ALA A 329 33.05 -21.08 8.64
N ALA A 330 34.34 -21.42 8.75
CA ALA A 330 34.82 -22.44 9.69
C ALA A 330 34.58 -22.04 11.16
N LEU A 331 34.77 -20.77 11.49
CA LEU A 331 34.50 -20.23 12.83
C LEU A 331 33.01 -20.29 13.16
N ALA A 332 32.13 -19.92 12.21
CA ALA A 332 30.69 -20.05 12.37
C ALA A 332 30.26 -21.50 12.58
N ALA A 333 30.84 -22.46 11.83
CA ALA A 333 30.56 -23.89 12.02
C ALA A 333 30.95 -24.37 13.43
N ARG A 334 32.15 -24.02 13.90
CA ARG A 334 32.58 -24.36 15.27
C ARG A 334 31.68 -23.78 16.36
N LEU A 335 31.19 -22.55 16.17
CA LEU A 335 30.24 -21.93 17.08
C LEU A 335 28.88 -22.65 17.06
N ALA A 336 28.40 -23.10 15.89
CA ALA A 336 27.17 -23.88 15.76
C ALA A 336 27.25 -25.24 16.48
N ASP A 337 28.41 -25.89 16.44
CA ASP A 337 28.65 -27.19 17.08
C ASP A 337 28.86 -27.10 18.61
N GLY A 338 28.57 -25.95 19.22
CA GLY A 338 28.71 -25.73 20.67
C GLY A 338 30.13 -25.42 21.14
N GLY A 339 31.07 -25.16 20.22
CA GLY A 339 32.47 -24.81 20.50
C GLY A 339 32.70 -23.39 20.99
N GLY A 340 31.69 -22.70 21.55
CA GLY A 340 31.77 -21.30 21.97
C GLY A 340 32.88 -21.02 22.99
N ALA A 341 33.10 -21.95 23.94
CA ALA A 341 34.16 -21.82 24.95
C ALA A 341 35.58 -21.90 24.35
N ASP A 342 35.79 -22.79 23.37
CA ASP A 342 37.09 -22.94 22.70
C ASP A 342 37.41 -21.73 21.85
N VAL A 343 36.40 -21.22 21.14
CA VAL A 343 36.53 -19.98 20.35
C VAL A 343 36.84 -18.80 21.25
N LEU A 344 36.18 -18.68 22.40
CA LEU A 344 36.47 -17.65 23.39
C LEU A 344 37.93 -17.74 23.88
N ALA A 345 38.42 -18.93 24.19
CA ALA A 345 39.80 -19.13 24.63
C ALA A 345 40.81 -18.67 23.56
N VAL A 346 40.56 -18.98 22.29
CA VAL A 346 41.39 -18.53 21.16
C VAL A 346 41.37 -17.01 21.03
N VAL A 347 40.19 -16.38 21.11
CA VAL A 347 40.05 -14.91 20.99
C VAL A 347 40.76 -14.19 22.13
N LEU A 348 40.62 -14.66 23.36
CA LEU A 348 41.31 -14.07 24.52
C LEU A 348 42.83 -14.24 24.42
N ALA A 349 43.31 -15.41 23.97
CA ALA A 349 44.72 -15.64 23.75
C ALA A 349 45.30 -14.75 22.64
N ALA A 350 44.58 -14.58 21.53
CA ALA A 350 45.02 -13.74 20.41
C ALA A 350 45.04 -12.24 20.75
N THR A 351 44.10 -11.78 21.58
CA THR A 351 43.99 -10.37 21.98
C THR A 351 44.81 -10.02 23.23
N GLY A 352 45.27 -11.03 23.98
CA GLY A 352 45.90 -10.83 25.30
C GLY A 352 44.93 -10.31 26.37
N ALA A 353 43.62 -10.40 26.13
CA ALA A 353 42.59 -9.91 27.04
C ALA A 353 42.23 -10.94 28.12
N ASP A 354 41.87 -10.44 29.31
CA ASP A 354 41.37 -11.26 30.41
C ASP A 354 39.86 -11.53 30.28
N ARG A 355 39.14 -10.69 29.52
CA ARG A 355 37.68 -10.79 29.33
C ARG A 355 37.25 -10.23 27.98
N LEU A 356 36.17 -10.79 27.42
CA LEU A 356 35.52 -10.35 26.19
C LEU A 356 34.13 -9.73 26.50
N VAL A 357 33.83 -8.57 25.92
CA VAL A 357 32.47 -8.02 25.86
C VAL A 357 31.96 -8.11 24.44
N LEU A 358 30.88 -8.87 24.25
CA LEU A 358 30.16 -8.99 22.98
C LEU A 358 29.01 -8.00 22.97
N VAL A 359 29.07 -7.01 22.11
CA VAL A 359 28.02 -6.01 21.93
C VAL A 359 27.18 -6.38 20.72
N VAL A 360 25.88 -6.60 20.94
CA VAL A 360 24.91 -6.87 19.87
C VAL A 360 23.94 -5.69 19.78
N ASP A 361 24.16 -4.83 18.79
CA ASP A 361 23.26 -3.71 18.51
C ASP A 361 22.08 -4.17 17.63
N GLN A 362 20.91 -3.57 17.83
CA GLN A 362 19.65 -3.94 17.17
C GLN A 362 19.36 -5.45 17.26
N PHE A 363 19.37 -5.99 18.48
CA PHE A 363 19.17 -7.41 18.73
C PHE A 363 17.82 -7.93 18.20
N GLU A 364 16.81 -7.07 18.08
CA GLU A 364 15.53 -7.41 17.46
C GLU A 364 15.65 -7.98 16.03
N GLU A 365 16.74 -7.69 15.30
CA GLU A 365 16.97 -8.22 13.95
C GLU A 365 17.10 -9.74 13.94
N VAL A 366 17.50 -10.36 15.06
CA VAL A 366 17.54 -11.82 15.17
C VAL A 366 16.14 -12.41 14.97
N LEU A 367 15.08 -11.77 15.45
CA LEU A 367 13.70 -12.26 15.33
C LEU A 367 13.23 -12.38 13.88
N ALA A 368 13.85 -11.62 12.96
CA ALA A 368 13.55 -11.69 11.53
C ALA A 368 14.26 -12.85 10.81
N GLN A 369 15.23 -13.52 11.44
CA GLN A 369 15.99 -14.62 10.85
C GLN A 369 15.23 -15.96 10.96
N PRO A 370 15.54 -16.97 10.11
CA PRO A 370 14.96 -18.30 10.22
C PRO A 370 15.22 -18.93 11.59
N GLU A 371 14.29 -19.71 12.10
CA GLU A 371 14.36 -20.32 13.44
C GLU A 371 15.68 -21.06 13.71
N ALA A 372 16.16 -21.84 12.73
CA ALA A 372 17.44 -22.53 12.83
C ALA A 372 18.63 -21.58 13.02
N ALA A 373 18.64 -20.43 12.32
CA ALA A 373 19.68 -19.42 12.46
C ALA A 373 19.60 -18.69 13.80
N ARG A 374 18.37 -18.42 14.30
CA ARG A 374 18.15 -17.84 15.62
C ARG A 374 18.69 -18.74 16.72
N ARG A 375 18.29 -20.02 16.71
CA ARG A 375 18.75 -21.06 17.64
C ARG A 375 20.27 -21.18 17.62
N ALA A 376 20.87 -21.29 16.44
CA ALA A 376 22.32 -21.42 16.35
C ALA A 376 23.08 -20.25 16.98
N LEU A 377 22.61 -19.00 16.81
CA LEU A 377 23.20 -17.84 17.48
C LEU A 377 22.98 -17.87 19.00
N THR A 378 21.75 -18.15 19.45
CA THR A 378 21.43 -18.15 20.89
C THR A 378 22.15 -19.26 21.63
N ASP A 379 22.26 -20.43 21.02
CA ASP A 379 22.99 -21.58 21.57
C ASP A 379 24.50 -21.28 21.62
N ALA A 380 25.05 -20.64 20.59
CA ALA A 380 26.45 -20.19 20.59
C ALA A 380 26.72 -19.19 21.72
N LEU A 381 25.86 -18.17 21.90
CA LEU A 381 25.97 -17.19 22.98
C LEU A 381 25.77 -17.83 24.36
N GLY A 382 24.76 -18.70 24.52
CA GLY A 382 24.47 -19.42 25.76
C GLY A 382 25.62 -20.33 26.18
N SER A 383 26.19 -21.08 25.24
CA SER A 383 27.33 -21.98 25.49
C SER A 383 28.58 -21.25 26.01
N ALA A 384 28.76 -19.98 25.60
CA ALA A 384 29.87 -19.15 26.05
C ALA A 384 29.62 -18.51 27.43
N LEU A 385 28.37 -18.40 27.88
CA LEU A 385 27.95 -17.72 29.12
C LEU A 385 27.87 -18.63 30.36
N ARG A 386 28.69 -19.69 30.42
CA ARG A 386 28.75 -20.59 31.58
C ARG A 386 29.17 -19.85 32.87
N PRO A 387 28.79 -20.33 34.07
CA PRO A 387 29.27 -19.73 35.32
C PRO A 387 30.80 -19.64 35.37
N GLY A 388 31.35 -18.45 35.69
CA GLY A 388 32.78 -18.18 35.65
C GLY A 388 33.35 -17.85 34.27
N ALA A 389 32.51 -17.75 33.22
CA ALA A 389 32.95 -17.38 31.89
C ALA A 389 33.54 -15.96 31.85
N ARG A 390 34.60 -15.82 31.04
CA ARG A 390 35.29 -14.55 30.78
C ARG A 390 34.64 -13.80 29.60
N VAL A 391 33.33 -13.92 29.44
CA VAL A 391 32.56 -13.23 28.40
C VAL A 391 31.33 -12.57 29.00
N SER A 392 30.93 -11.43 28.47
CA SER A 392 29.68 -10.76 28.81
C SER A 392 29.03 -10.21 27.56
N VAL A 393 27.70 -10.24 27.51
CA VAL A 393 26.95 -9.85 26.32
C VAL A 393 26.16 -8.58 26.64
N LEU A 394 26.37 -7.52 25.87
CA LEU A 394 25.62 -6.27 25.93
C LEU A 394 24.69 -6.20 24.72
N LEU A 395 23.39 -6.30 24.96
CA LEU A 395 22.36 -6.26 23.91
C LEU A 395 21.72 -4.87 23.90
N ALA A 396 21.42 -4.34 22.72
CA ALA A 396 20.49 -3.23 22.58
C ALA A 396 19.20 -3.72 21.90
N LEU A 397 18.07 -3.49 22.57
CA LEU A 397 16.76 -3.99 22.17
C LEU A 397 15.72 -2.86 22.24
N ARG A 398 14.86 -2.79 21.22
CA ARG A 398 13.64 -1.96 21.27
C ARG A 398 12.62 -2.55 22.26
N ASP A 399 12.02 -1.70 23.08
CA ASP A 399 10.96 -2.07 24.04
C ASP A 399 9.80 -2.86 23.40
N THR A 400 9.40 -2.51 22.18
CA THR A 400 8.35 -3.21 21.41
C THR A 400 8.65 -4.67 21.14
N PHE A 401 9.93 -5.09 21.14
CA PHE A 401 10.35 -6.47 20.87
C PHE A 401 10.66 -7.27 22.14
N LEU A 402 10.65 -6.65 23.32
CA LEU A 402 10.95 -7.32 24.58
C LEU A 402 10.01 -8.53 24.81
N GLY A 403 8.70 -8.34 24.62
CA GLY A 403 7.73 -9.43 24.78
C GLY A 403 7.89 -10.55 23.76
N ALA A 404 8.36 -10.25 22.54
CA ALA A 404 8.65 -11.28 21.54
C ALA A 404 9.90 -12.09 21.92
N CYS A 405 10.96 -11.43 22.37
CA CYS A 405 12.17 -12.11 22.86
C CYS A 405 11.88 -13.00 24.08
N LEU A 406 11.04 -12.55 25.02
CA LEU A 406 10.68 -13.32 26.21
C LEU A 406 9.83 -14.57 25.93
N ARG A 407 9.11 -14.59 24.79
CA ARG A 407 8.27 -15.74 24.39
C ARG A 407 9.00 -16.73 23.47
N GLU A 408 10.15 -16.35 22.90
CA GLU A 408 10.88 -17.18 21.96
C GLU A 408 11.66 -18.29 22.72
N PRO A 409 11.38 -19.58 22.47
CA PRO A 409 12.04 -20.67 23.19
C PRO A 409 13.56 -20.69 23.02
N ALA A 410 14.06 -20.32 21.83
CA ALA A 410 15.48 -20.21 21.54
C ALA A 410 16.19 -19.16 22.43
N MET A 411 15.46 -18.17 22.93
CA MET A 411 16.00 -17.07 23.74
C MET A 411 15.93 -17.34 25.26
N ALA A 412 15.34 -18.46 25.68
CA ALA A 412 15.06 -18.74 27.08
C ALA A 412 16.32 -18.71 27.96
N GLU A 413 17.43 -19.30 27.50
CA GLU A 413 18.68 -19.32 28.27
C GLU A 413 19.32 -17.93 28.41
N LEU A 414 19.27 -17.13 27.34
CA LEU A 414 19.83 -15.78 27.33
C LEU A 414 19.01 -14.83 28.22
N THR A 415 17.68 -14.91 28.10
CA THR A 415 16.73 -14.07 28.85
C THR A 415 16.67 -14.43 30.35
N ALA A 416 16.96 -15.68 30.72
CA ALA A 416 17.09 -16.07 32.12
C ALA A 416 18.27 -15.38 32.84
N ARG A 417 19.28 -14.91 32.09
CA ARG A 417 20.54 -14.37 32.63
C ARG A 417 20.69 -12.85 32.45
N TRP A 418 19.78 -12.21 31.70
CA TRP A 418 19.93 -10.80 31.38
C TRP A 418 19.45 -9.86 32.49
N LEU A 419 20.15 -8.74 32.63
CA LEU A 419 19.71 -7.61 33.43
C LEU A 419 19.15 -6.55 32.47
N PRO A 420 17.84 -6.23 32.50
CA PRO A 420 17.31 -5.15 31.68
C PRO A 420 17.71 -3.79 32.27
N ALA A 421 18.29 -2.93 31.43
CA ALA A 421 18.61 -1.54 31.74
C ALA A 421 17.82 -0.60 30.83
N THR A 422 16.89 0.16 31.41
CA THR A 422 16.00 1.02 30.63
C THR A 422 16.69 2.30 30.18
N VAL A 423 16.55 2.63 28.90
CA VAL A 423 16.98 3.92 28.33
C VAL A 423 15.74 4.80 28.18
N ALA A 424 15.47 5.62 29.19
CA ALA A 424 14.39 6.60 29.20
C ALA A 424 14.73 7.83 28.33
N GLU A 425 13.75 8.69 28.08
CA GLU A 425 13.97 9.99 27.42
C GLU A 425 14.90 10.90 28.25
N LEU A 426 15.54 11.86 27.58
CA LEU A 426 16.39 12.83 28.25
C LEU A 426 15.55 13.80 29.06
N THR A 427 16.03 14.15 30.25
CA THR A 427 15.48 15.26 31.02
C THR A 427 15.74 16.60 30.32
N PRO A 428 14.97 17.67 30.61
CA PRO A 428 15.20 19.00 30.03
C PRO A 428 16.62 19.55 30.26
N SER A 429 17.26 19.25 31.40
CA SER A 429 18.64 19.63 31.67
C SER A 429 19.63 18.88 30.77
N GLN A 430 19.48 17.56 30.66
CA GLN A 430 20.33 16.76 29.78
C GLN A 430 20.13 17.11 28.29
N LEU A 431 18.90 17.43 27.87
CA LEU A 431 18.62 17.89 26.52
C LEU A 431 19.27 19.26 26.24
N ARG A 432 19.29 20.16 27.22
CA ARG A 432 20.04 21.42 27.13
C ARG A 432 21.52 21.15 26.91
N GLU A 433 22.13 20.22 27.64
CA GLU A 433 23.53 19.82 27.44
C GLU A 433 23.80 19.26 26.04
N VAL A 434 22.85 18.51 25.46
CA VAL A 434 22.97 18.00 24.07
C VAL A 434 23.06 19.12 23.04
N VAL A 435 22.50 20.30 23.33
CA VAL A 435 22.60 21.48 22.47
C VAL A 435 23.86 22.30 22.81
N THR A 436 24.06 22.62 24.09
CA THR A 436 25.09 23.57 24.52
C THR A 436 26.49 22.95 24.55
N GLY A 437 26.61 21.67 24.88
CA GLY A 437 27.89 20.95 24.98
C GLY A 437 28.67 20.95 23.67
N PRO A 438 28.06 20.50 22.54
CA PRO A 438 28.72 20.52 21.23
C PRO A 438 29.09 21.94 20.77
N LEU A 439 28.25 22.95 21.05
CA LEU A 439 28.56 24.36 20.75
C LEU A 439 29.74 24.88 21.57
N ALA A 440 29.77 24.58 22.87
CA ALA A 440 30.88 24.94 23.75
C ALA A 440 32.19 24.28 23.32
N ARG A 441 32.14 23.05 22.80
CA ARG A 441 33.31 22.38 22.23
C ARG A 441 33.77 22.97 20.90
N ALA A 442 32.85 23.37 20.02
CA ALA A 442 33.21 24.07 18.80
C ALA A 442 33.84 25.45 19.09
N GLY A 443 33.35 26.15 20.11
CA GLY A 443 33.94 27.40 20.63
C GLY A 443 33.79 28.63 19.73
N THR A 444 33.32 28.47 18.48
CA THR A 444 33.16 29.54 17.48
C THR A 444 31.71 29.92 17.23
N VAL A 445 30.75 29.12 17.69
CA VAL A 445 29.31 29.31 17.43
C VAL A 445 28.52 29.28 18.74
N THR A 446 27.57 30.19 18.88
CA THR A 446 26.67 30.28 20.03
C THR A 446 25.21 30.23 19.60
N ALA A 447 24.29 29.95 20.52
CA ALA A 447 22.86 30.08 20.27
C ALA A 447 22.35 31.43 20.76
N GLN A 448 21.40 32.03 20.03
CA GLN A 448 20.71 33.23 20.48
C GLN A 448 20.00 32.97 21.83
N ALA A 449 19.96 33.99 22.70
CA ALA A 449 19.35 33.87 24.02
C ALA A 449 17.90 33.36 23.92
N GLY A 450 17.55 32.35 24.73
CA GLY A 450 16.23 31.71 24.74
C GLY A 450 16.01 30.65 23.65
N LEU A 451 16.88 30.54 22.63
CA LEU A 451 16.72 29.54 21.56
C LEU A 451 16.83 28.11 22.08
N VAL A 452 17.77 27.86 22.99
CA VAL A 452 17.99 26.50 23.54
C VAL A 452 16.77 26.05 24.35
N ASP A 453 16.23 26.93 25.19
CA ASP A 453 15.03 26.63 25.99
C ASP A 453 13.84 26.34 25.08
N ARG A 454 13.69 27.11 24.00
CA ARG A 454 12.66 26.91 22.99
C ARG A 454 12.80 25.56 22.27
N ILE A 455 14.02 25.13 21.93
CA ILE A 455 14.29 23.79 21.36
C ILE A 455 13.92 22.69 22.37
N VAL A 456 14.25 22.88 23.64
CA VAL A 456 13.91 21.93 24.72
C VAL A 456 12.40 21.82 24.90
N ASP A 457 11.68 22.94 24.86
CA ASP A 457 10.22 22.96 25.03
C ASP A 457 9.48 22.35 23.83
N ASP A 458 9.94 22.56 22.59
CA ASP A 458 9.35 21.94 21.39
C ASP A 458 9.40 20.39 21.39
N VAL A 459 10.32 19.82 22.18
CA VAL A 459 10.54 18.38 22.33
C VAL A 459 9.69 17.78 23.45
N ARG A 460 9.22 18.58 24.42
CA ARG A 460 8.54 18.10 25.64
C ARG A 460 7.34 17.18 25.37
N ASP A 461 6.61 17.46 24.29
CA ASP A 461 5.42 16.68 23.89
C ASP A 461 5.67 15.79 22.65
N ALA A 462 6.94 15.56 22.29
CA ALA A 462 7.32 14.83 21.09
C ALA A 462 8.18 13.61 21.48
N PRO A 463 7.56 12.43 21.68
CA PRO A 463 8.32 11.23 22.02
C PRO A 463 9.34 10.94 20.91
N ASN A 464 10.53 10.48 21.32
CA ASN A 464 11.61 10.07 20.41
C ASN A 464 12.14 11.18 19.47
N ALA A 465 12.13 12.44 19.90
CA ALA A 465 12.53 13.58 19.06
C ALA A 465 14.05 13.81 18.94
N LEU A 466 14.91 13.08 19.65
CA LEU A 466 16.36 13.31 19.64
C LEU A 466 17.00 13.35 18.22
N PRO A 467 16.66 12.43 17.30
CA PRO A 467 17.13 12.49 15.92
C PRO A 467 16.66 13.75 15.18
N LEU A 468 15.44 14.21 15.48
CA LEU A 468 14.91 15.47 14.94
C LEU A 468 15.67 16.68 15.50
N VAL A 469 16.00 16.66 16.79
CA VAL A 469 16.82 17.71 17.43
C VAL A 469 18.19 17.77 16.75
N GLN A 470 18.88 16.64 16.62
CA GLN A 470 20.19 16.59 15.96
C GLN A 470 20.12 17.07 14.51
N PHE A 471 19.10 16.64 13.76
CA PHE A 471 18.87 17.12 12.40
C PHE A 471 18.63 18.64 12.35
N THR A 472 17.78 19.15 13.23
CA THR A 472 17.46 20.58 13.31
C THR A 472 18.69 21.40 13.67
N LEU A 473 19.52 20.94 14.59
CA LEU A 473 20.77 21.60 14.97
C LEU A 473 21.79 21.57 13.84
N THR A 474 21.89 20.47 13.08
CA THR A 474 22.71 20.43 11.86
C THR A 474 22.21 21.43 10.83
N GLU A 475 20.90 21.52 10.59
CA GLU A 475 20.32 22.48 9.63
C GLU A 475 20.45 23.93 10.10
N LEU A 476 20.31 24.19 11.40
CA LEU A 476 20.58 25.48 12.02
C LEU A 476 22.04 25.86 11.91
N TRP A 477 22.96 24.92 12.09
CA TRP A 477 24.39 25.15 11.91
C TRP A 477 24.71 25.59 10.49
N GLN A 478 24.07 24.98 9.48
CA GLN A 478 24.25 25.39 8.08
C GLN A 478 23.66 26.77 7.78
N ARG A 479 22.61 27.18 8.52
CA ARG A 479 21.95 28.50 8.40
C ARG A 479 22.42 29.51 9.43
N ARG A 480 23.49 29.21 10.17
CA ARG A 480 24.05 30.10 11.17
C ARG A 480 24.48 31.40 10.50
N HIS A 481 24.23 32.51 11.16
CA HIS A 481 24.62 33.83 10.69
C HIS A 481 25.59 34.41 11.72
N SER A 482 26.78 34.85 11.28
CA SER A 482 27.81 35.44 12.16
C SER A 482 28.11 34.62 13.43
N GLY A 483 28.22 33.29 13.28
CA GLY A 483 28.51 32.39 14.40
C GLY A 483 27.37 32.28 15.42
N LEU A 484 26.15 32.65 15.04
CA LEU A 484 24.97 32.58 15.88
C LEU A 484 23.89 31.68 15.26
N LEU A 485 23.40 30.72 16.03
CA LEU A 485 22.13 30.03 15.73
C LEU A 485 20.99 30.96 16.13
N THR A 486 20.12 31.34 15.20
CA THR A 486 19.11 32.38 15.40
C THR A 486 17.68 31.83 15.52
N HIS A 487 16.80 32.54 16.22
CA HIS A 487 15.37 32.22 16.25
C HIS A 487 14.74 32.28 14.86
N ARG A 488 15.14 33.26 14.04
CA ARG A 488 14.63 33.40 12.67
C ARG A 488 14.92 32.17 11.82
N ALA A 489 16.16 31.68 11.81
CA ALA A 489 16.51 30.46 11.08
C ALA A 489 15.77 29.23 11.63
N TYR A 490 15.49 29.20 12.93
CA TYR A 490 14.69 28.15 13.56
C TYR A 490 13.22 28.18 13.14
N ASP A 491 12.63 29.37 13.02
CA ASP A 491 11.26 29.57 12.56
C ASP A 491 11.11 29.22 11.07
N GLU A 492 12.07 29.63 10.24
CA GLU A 492 12.13 29.28 8.81
C GLU A 492 12.26 27.76 8.58
N LEU A 493 12.86 27.03 9.53
CA LEU A 493 12.90 25.57 9.52
C LEU A 493 11.59 24.92 9.98
N GLY A 494 10.67 25.66 10.60
CA GLY A 494 9.47 25.13 11.22
C GLY A 494 9.72 24.41 12.57
N GLY A 495 10.78 24.82 13.28
CA GLY A 495 11.20 24.21 14.54
C GLY A 495 11.64 22.74 14.42
N VAL A 496 11.78 22.06 15.56
CA VAL A 496 12.23 20.64 15.58
C VAL A 496 11.31 19.72 14.78
N ARG A 497 9.99 19.97 14.82
CA ARG A 497 8.98 19.12 14.15
C ARG A 497 8.97 19.33 12.63
N GLY A 498 9.16 20.55 12.17
CA GLY A 498 9.09 20.91 10.75
C GLY A 498 10.41 20.71 9.98
N ALA A 499 11.57 20.78 10.66
CA ALA A 499 12.86 20.81 9.99
C ALA A 499 13.09 19.63 9.03
N LEU A 500 12.84 18.40 9.50
CA LEU A 500 13.05 17.18 8.70
C LEU A 500 12.03 17.06 7.55
N ALA A 501 10.75 17.34 7.83
CA ALA A 501 9.69 17.26 6.82
C ALA A 501 9.89 18.30 5.71
N GLY A 502 10.18 19.55 6.08
CA GLY A 502 10.47 20.62 5.13
C GLY A 502 11.74 20.36 4.32
N TYR A 503 12.77 19.77 4.93
CA TYR A 503 13.95 19.32 4.18
C TYR A 503 13.62 18.21 3.18
N ALA A 504 12.89 17.18 3.59
CA ALA A 504 12.48 16.09 2.72
C ALA A 504 11.61 16.58 1.54
N GLU A 505 10.68 17.51 1.78
CA GLU A 505 9.85 18.12 0.73
C GLU A 505 10.69 18.97 -0.25
N ARG A 506 11.70 19.71 0.23
CA ARG A 506 12.62 20.44 -0.67
C ARG A 506 13.45 19.49 -1.54
N VAL A 507 14.00 18.42 -0.95
CA VAL A 507 14.76 17.41 -1.70
C VAL A 507 13.86 16.75 -2.74
N TRP A 508 12.62 16.41 -2.38
CA TRP A 508 11.62 15.87 -3.30
C TRP A 508 11.26 16.85 -4.42
N GLY A 509 11.06 18.13 -4.09
CA GLY A 509 10.76 19.19 -5.06
C GLY A 509 11.83 19.33 -6.15
N ASN A 510 13.09 19.09 -5.80
CA ASN A 510 14.24 19.15 -6.70
C ASN A 510 14.44 17.91 -7.59
N LEU A 511 13.59 16.88 -7.47
CA LEU A 511 13.56 15.74 -8.38
C LEU A 511 12.69 16.07 -9.60
N ASP A 512 13.14 15.69 -10.80
CA ASP A 512 12.34 15.73 -12.03
C ASP A 512 11.23 14.66 -12.01
N PRO A 513 10.23 14.72 -12.92
CA PRO A 513 9.11 13.77 -12.90
C PRO A 513 9.51 12.28 -13.00
N VAL A 514 10.57 11.95 -13.74
CA VAL A 514 11.03 10.56 -13.90
C VAL A 514 11.70 10.08 -12.62
N ALA A 515 12.59 10.90 -12.04
CA ALA A 515 13.22 10.64 -10.77
C ALA A 515 12.20 10.56 -9.61
N ARG A 516 11.12 11.34 -9.64
CA ARG A 516 10.03 11.26 -8.64
C ARG A 516 9.31 9.93 -8.68
N ASN A 517 9.00 9.40 -9.86
CA ASN A 517 8.37 8.08 -9.98
C ASN A 517 9.28 6.96 -9.44
N ALA A 518 10.57 6.97 -9.80
CA ALA A 518 11.54 6.04 -9.25
C ALA A 518 11.73 6.19 -7.73
N ALA A 519 11.72 7.44 -7.22
CA ALA A 519 11.76 7.72 -5.78
C ALA A 519 10.53 7.19 -5.05
N GLU A 520 9.32 7.34 -5.61
CA GLU A 520 8.08 6.79 -5.03
C GLU A 520 8.18 5.26 -4.90
N ARG A 521 8.54 4.57 -6.00
CA ARG A 521 8.74 3.11 -5.99
C ARG A 521 9.80 2.69 -4.98
N LEU A 522 10.93 3.40 -4.90
CA LEU A 522 12.00 3.13 -3.94
C LEU A 522 11.52 3.31 -2.49
N LEU A 523 10.94 4.48 -2.15
CA LEU A 523 10.53 4.81 -0.78
C LEU A 523 9.47 3.83 -0.23
N VAL A 524 8.55 3.38 -1.08
CA VAL A 524 7.58 2.31 -0.75
C VAL A 524 8.30 0.99 -0.44
N GLN A 525 9.39 0.66 -1.15
CA GLN A 525 10.19 -0.55 -0.86
C GLN A 525 10.97 -0.47 0.46
N LEU A 526 11.25 0.74 0.97
CA LEU A 526 12.00 0.98 2.20
C LEU A 526 11.13 1.07 3.47
N THR A 527 9.82 0.87 3.33
CA THR A 527 8.87 0.82 4.45
C THR A 527 8.20 -0.55 4.53
N ARG A 528 7.90 -0.99 5.76
CA ARG A 528 7.16 -2.21 6.05
C ARG A 528 5.99 -1.88 6.99
N PRO A 529 4.74 -2.08 6.57
CA PRO A 529 3.62 -2.00 7.49
C PRO A 529 3.69 -3.15 8.50
N LEU A 530 3.53 -2.85 9.79
CA LEU A 530 3.38 -3.87 10.82
C LEU A 530 1.94 -4.38 10.84
N PRO A 531 1.72 -5.71 10.92
CA PRO A 531 0.39 -6.25 11.17
C PRO A 531 -0.19 -5.67 12.48
N GLU A 532 -1.49 -5.41 12.50
CA GLU A 532 -2.31 -5.07 13.70
C GLU A 532 -2.09 -3.70 14.37
N SER A 533 -0.94 -3.04 14.19
CA SER A 533 -0.63 -1.78 14.92
C SER A 533 -0.88 -0.49 14.15
N GLY A 534 -1.23 -0.55 12.86
CA GLY A 534 -1.37 0.63 12.01
C GLY A 534 -0.03 1.35 11.71
N LEU A 535 1.05 1.00 12.40
CA LEU A 535 2.37 1.59 12.30
C LEU A 535 3.19 0.98 11.14
N SER A 536 4.10 1.78 10.60
CA SER A 536 5.05 1.37 9.57
C SER A 536 6.47 1.54 10.07
N VAL A 537 7.30 0.51 9.88
CA VAL A 537 8.72 0.50 10.27
C VAL A 537 9.61 0.57 9.02
N ARG A 538 10.87 0.96 9.21
CA ARG A 538 11.86 0.95 8.13
C ARG A 538 12.19 -0.48 7.69
N ARG A 539 12.51 -0.65 6.42
CA ARG A 539 13.03 -1.89 5.81
C ARG A 539 14.27 -1.54 4.98
N THR A 540 15.26 -2.43 5.00
CA THR A 540 16.40 -2.39 4.08
C THR A 540 16.03 -3.14 2.79
N ALA A 541 16.17 -2.49 1.63
CA ALA A 541 16.05 -3.13 0.32
C ALA A 541 17.45 -3.50 -0.21
N ALA A 542 17.62 -4.70 -0.77
CA ALA A 542 18.89 -5.09 -1.38
C ALA A 542 19.12 -4.31 -2.68
N LEU A 543 20.36 -3.92 -2.97
CA LEU A 543 20.69 -3.22 -4.22
C LEU A 543 20.35 -4.07 -5.45
N ALA A 544 20.46 -5.40 -5.35
CA ALA A 544 20.09 -6.33 -6.41
C ALA A 544 18.59 -6.37 -6.72
N ASP A 545 17.74 -5.85 -5.82
CA ASP A 545 16.30 -5.77 -6.00
C ASP A 545 15.87 -4.43 -6.64
N LEU A 546 16.78 -3.48 -6.81
CA LEU A 546 16.51 -2.15 -7.37
C LEU A 546 16.78 -2.12 -8.88
N ASP A 547 15.92 -1.46 -9.63
CA ASP A 547 16.23 -1.12 -11.03
C ASP A 547 17.22 0.06 -11.15
N ASP A 548 17.76 0.29 -12.34
CA ASP A 548 18.78 1.33 -12.58
C ASP A 548 18.30 2.74 -12.18
N ALA A 549 17.01 3.03 -12.38
CA ALA A 549 16.43 4.32 -12.03
C ALA A 549 16.30 4.48 -10.51
N GLN A 550 15.88 3.43 -9.80
CA GLN A 550 15.83 3.38 -8.34
C GLN A 550 17.23 3.48 -7.74
N LEU A 551 18.23 2.83 -8.33
CA LEU A 551 19.62 2.89 -7.87
C LEU A 551 20.20 4.30 -8.01
N ALA A 552 19.99 4.95 -9.15
CA ALA A 552 20.44 6.32 -9.37
C ALA A 552 19.80 7.30 -8.37
N VAL A 553 18.49 7.16 -8.14
CA VAL A 553 17.78 7.94 -7.12
C VAL A 553 18.27 7.61 -5.70
N ALA A 554 18.52 6.34 -5.39
CA ALA A 554 19.03 5.92 -4.09
C ALA A 554 20.39 6.56 -3.78
N GLN A 555 21.30 6.56 -4.75
CA GLN A 555 22.61 7.21 -4.63
C GLN A 555 22.46 8.73 -4.44
N ARG A 556 21.59 9.38 -5.20
CA ARG A 556 21.31 10.81 -5.06
C ARG A 556 20.67 11.15 -3.70
N LEU A 557 19.72 10.35 -3.23
CA LEU A 557 19.09 10.59 -1.93
C LEU A 557 20.02 10.25 -0.75
N ALA A 558 21.00 9.36 -0.96
CA ALA A 558 22.03 9.09 0.03
C ALA A 558 22.97 10.29 0.26
N THR A 559 23.28 11.08 -0.78
CA THR A 559 24.06 12.32 -0.60
C THR A 559 23.30 13.36 0.20
N THR A 560 21.97 13.38 0.09
CA THR A 560 21.08 14.22 0.92
C THR A 560 20.79 13.64 2.31
N ARG A 561 21.38 12.50 2.66
CA ARG A 561 21.19 11.82 3.97
C ARG A 561 19.74 11.49 4.32
N LEU A 562 18.83 11.45 3.34
CA LEU A 562 17.48 10.89 3.52
C LEU A 562 17.52 9.36 3.48
N LEU A 563 18.45 8.80 2.72
CA LEU A 563 18.74 7.37 2.64
C LEU A 563 20.15 7.06 3.15
N ALA A 564 20.34 5.84 3.61
CA ALA A 564 21.64 5.29 3.95
C ALA A 564 21.95 4.10 3.03
N LEU A 565 23.12 4.12 2.38
CA LEU A 565 23.67 2.97 1.66
C LEU A 565 24.42 2.10 2.67
N ARG A 566 24.04 0.83 2.75
CA ARG A 566 24.71 -0.18 3.56
C ARG A 566 25.64 -0.99 2.67
N ALA A 567 26.95 -0.83 2.91
CA ALA A 567 27.99 -1.60 2.23
C ALA A 567 28.33 -2.91 2.96
N THR A 568 27.91 -3.08 4.23
CA THR A 568 28.26 -4.23 5.06
C THR A 568 27.07 -5.16 5.25
N GLY A 569 27.16 -6.34 4.63
CA GLY A 569 26.13 -7.38 4.58
C GLY A 569 26.44 -8.42 3.49
N ALA A 570 25.77 -9.58 3.49
CA ALA A 570 25.85 -10.56 2.39
C ALA A 570 25.31 -10.00 1.05
N THR A 571 24.53 -8.93 1.11
CA THR A 571 24.08 -8.13 -0.04
C THR A 571 24.07 -6.65 0.36
N PRO A 572 24.74 -5.76 -0.40
CA PRO A 572 24.64 -4.32 -0.15
C PRO A 572 23.21 -3.84 -0.34
N GLY A 573 22.79 -2.81 0.41
CA GLY A 573 21.39 -2.39 0.46
C GLY A 573 21.18 -0.90 0.72
N VAL A 574 19.91 -0.48 0.64
CA VAL A 574 19.45 0.89 0.87
C VAL A 574 18.38 0.87 1.95
N GLU A 575 18.41 1.83 2.86
CA GLU A 575 17.37 2.04 3.86
C GLU A 575 17.10 3.53 4.09
N LEU A 576 15.95 3.84 4.72
CA LEU A 576 15.69 5.19 5.23
C LEU A 576 16.74 5.53 6.29
N ALA A 577 17.31 6.74 6.23
CA ALA A 577 18.29 7.19 7.20
C ALA A 577 17.72 7.21 8.62
N HIS A 578 16.42 7.48 8.78
CA HIS A 578 15.76 7.44 10.08
C HIS A 578 14.25 7.10 10.00
N GLU A 579 13.72 6.43 11.03
CA GLU A 579 12.28 6.06 11.15
C GLU A 579 11.36 7.28 11.27
N SER A 580 11.87 8.41 11.77
CA SER A 580 11.13 9.67 11.87
C SER A 580 10.63 10.17 10.50
N LEU A 581 11.28 9.80 9.40
CA LEU A 581 10.79 10.11 8.06
C LEU A 581 9.43 9.46 7.80
N VAL A 582 9.20 8.22 8.25
CA VAL A 582 7.93 7.50 8.04
C VAL A 582 6.78 8.17 8.78
N THR A 583 7.05 8.73 9.96
CA THR A 583 6.03 9.31 10.84
C THR A 583 5.78 10.79 10.61
N ARG A 584 6.82 11.57 10.23
CA ARG A 584 6.77 13.04 10.15
C ARG A 584 6.71 13.57 8.72
N TRP A 585 7.10 12.79 7.72
CA TRP A 585 7.00 13.20 6.32
C TRP A 585 5.65 12.76 5.75
N GLU A 586 4.70 13.69 5.70
CA GLU A 586 3.31 13.39 5.30
C GLU A 586 3.20 12.70 3.95
N ARG A 587 4.03 13.08 2.97
CA ARG A 587 4.08 12.42 1.66
C ARG A 587 4.49 10.96 1.76
N LEU A 588 5.56 10.64 2.51
CA LEU A 588 5.99 9.25 2.70
C LEU A 588 4.93 8.43 3.45
N ARG A 589 4.26 9.03 4.43
CA ARG A 589 3.13 8.41 5.13
C ARG A 589 1.99 8.10 4.16
N ALA A 590 1.56 9.08 3.37
CA ALA A 590 0.50 8.90 2.37
C ALA A 590 0.87 7.85 1.30
N LEU A 591 2.12 7.81 0.85
CA LEU A 591 2.62 6.77 -0.06
C LEU A 591 2.58 5.38 0.58
N THR A 592 3.00 5.28 1.84
CA THR A 592 3.00 4.01 2.58
C THR A 592 1.57 3.52 2.81
N ASP A 593 0.64 4.41 3.15
CA ASP A 593 -0.76 4.08 3.37
C ASP A 593 -1.46 3.67 2.06
N ARG A 594 -1.19 4.37 0.95
CA ARG A 594 -1.72 4.03 -0.38
C ARG A 594 -1.29 2.61 -0.82
N HIS A 595 -0.06 2.22 -0.51
CA HIS A 595 0.49 0.92 -0.92
C HIS A 595 0.46 -0.15 0.20
N ARG A 596 -0.26 0.09 1.30
CA ARG A 596 -0.24 -0.77 2.50
C ARG A 596 -0.66 -2.21 2.22
N GLU A 597 -1.74 -2.43 1.46
CA GLU A 597 -2.22 -3.78 1.11
C GLU A 597 -1.19 -4.54 0.26
N PHE A 598 -0.69 -3.90 -0.80
CA PHE A 598 0.34 -4.46 -1.67
C PHE A 598 1.59 -4.85 -0.86
N ARG A 599 2.05 -3.96 0.03
CA ARG A 599 3.24 -4.21 0.85
C ARG A 599 3.05 -5.32 1.87
N THR A 600 1.88 -5.41 2.47
CA THR A 600 1.54 -6.51 3.39
C THR A 600 1.56 -7.85 2.66
N TRP A 601 0.97 -7.91 1.47
CA TRP A 601 1.01 -9.10 0.62
C TRP A 601 2.43 -9.46 0.15
N GLN A 602 3.22 -8.47 -0.29
CA GLN A 602 4.59 -8.69 -0.77
C GLN A 602 5.51 -9.25 0.33
N GLU A 603 5.37 -8.79 1.58
CA GLU A 603 6.10 -9.35 2.72
C GLU A 603 5.65 -10.79 3.03
N MET A 604 4.36 -11.10 2.93
CA MET A 604 3.86 -12.47 3.08
C MET A 604 4.38 -13.39 1.97
N LEU A 605 4.48 -12.90 0.73
CA LEU A 605 5.08 -13.63 -0.40
C LEU A 605 6.55 -13.95 -0.12
N ARG A 606 7.33 -12.98 0.35
CA ARG A 606 8.75 -13.17 0.72
C ARG A 606 8.94 -14.20 1.82
N LEU A 607 8.13 -14.13 2.89
CA LEU A 607 8.17 -15.11 3.98
C LEU A 607 7.91 -16.54 3.49
N ARG A 608 7.06 -16.71 2.48
CA ARG A 608 6.80 -18.03 1.87
C ARG A 608 7.92 -18.50 0.94
N MET A 609 8.58 -17.58 0.24
CA MET A 609 9.76 -17.92 -0.57
C MET A 609 10.92 -18.44 0.30
N THR A 610 11.05 -17.93 1.53
CA THR A 610 12.18 -18.24 2.44
C THR A 610 11.88 -19.26 3.56
N GLY A 611 10.61 -19.64 3.80
CA GLY A 611 10.24 -20.57 4.86
C GLY A 611 10.76 -22.01 4.71
N PRO A 612 10.93 -22.77 5.82
CA PRO A 612 11.39 -24.16 5.78
C PRO A 612 10.40 -25.06 5.01
N PRO A 613 10.88 -26.08 4.28
CA PRO A 613 10.01 -27.02 3.60
C PRO A 613 9.27 -27.85 4.65
N ALA A 614 7.98 -27.59 4.84
CA ALA A 614 7.13 -28.39 5.70
C ALA A 614 6.83 -29.75 5.03
N GLY A 615 7.67 -30.74 5.33
CA GLY A 615 7.49 -32.14 4.93
C GLY A 615 7.58 -32.42 3.43
N ASP A 616 7.21 -33.65 3.09
CA ASP A 616 7.43 -34.31 1.80
C ASP A 616 6.58 -33.70 0.67
N ALA A 617 7.00 -32.54 0.18
CA ALA A 617 6.80 -32.09 -1.20
C ALA A 617 7.38 -30.68 -1.40
N ALA A 618 8.34 -30.57 -2.33
CA ALA A 618 8.68 -29.33 -3.03
C ALA A 618 7.46 -28.65 -3.73
N GLY A 619 6.26 -29.24 -3.65
CA GLY A 619 4.99 -28.70 -4.12
C GLY A 619 4.31 -27.67 -3.22
N ARG A 620 4.63 -27.60 -1.90
CA ARG A 620 3.97 -26.69 -0.95
C ARG A 620 4.57 -25.29 -0.82
N ARG A 621 5.77 -25.04 -1.35
CA ARG A 621 6.30 -23.67 -1.45
C ARG A 621 5.55 -22.83 -2.49
N ARG A 622 4.72 -23.42 -3.34
CA ARG A 622 4.16 -22.75 -4.52
C ARG A 622 2.82 -22.11 -4.21
N LEU A 623 2.56 -20.98 -4.87
CA LEU A 623 1.29 -20.26 -4.73
C LEU A 623 0.15 -21.10 -5.33
N THR A 624 -0.89 -21.34 -4.55
CA THR A 624 -2.10 -22.08 -4.98
C THR A 624 -3.34 -21.36 -4.47
N GLY A 625 -4.52 -21.67 -5.05
CA GLY A 625 -5.80 -21.10 -4.59
C GLY A 625 -5.81 -19.57 -4.57
N ALA A 626 -6.23 -18.99 -3.44
CA ALA A 626 -6.33 -17.55 -3.21
C ALA A 626 -4.98 -16.83 -3.35
N ASP A 627 -3.88 -17.44 -2.89
CA ASP A 627 -2.56 -16.79 -2.93
C ASP A 627 -2.03 -16.62 -4.37
N LEU A 628 -2.39 -17.55 -5.27
CA LEU A 628 -2.05 -17.43 -6.70
C LEU A 628 -2.94 -16.39 -7.39
N HIS A 629 -4.18 -16.23 -6.93
CA HIS A 629 -5.08 -15.19 -7.42
C HIS A 629 -4.57 -13.79 -7.03
N ASP A 630 -4.26 -13.59 -5.75
CA ASP A 630 -3.66 -12.34 -5.26
C ASP A 630 -2.34 -12.04 -5.97
N ALA A 631 -1.50 -13.07 -6.17
CA ALA A 631 -0.26 -12.90 -6.92
C ALA A 631 -0.46 -12.50 -8.38
N ARG A 632 -1.52 -12.98 -9.06
CA ARG A 632 -1.87 -12.56 -10.42
C ARG A 632 -2.37 -11.11 -10.43
N ARG A 633 -3.23 -10.73 -9.48
CA ARG A 633 -3.75 -9.37 -9.31
C ARG A 633 -2.63 -8.36 -9.07
N TRP A 634 -1.76 -8.63 -8.10
CA TRP A 634 -0.65 -7.75 -7.75
C TRP A 634 0.44 -7.74 -8.84
N ALA A 635 0.74 -8.86 -9.48
CA ALA A 635 1.67 -8.87 -10.62
C ALA A 635 1.13 -8.09 -11.84
N GLY A 636 -0.20 -8.03 -12.03
CA GLY A 636 -0.81 -7.24 -13.09
C GLY A 636 -0.84 -5.73 -12.84
N THR A 637 -0.97 -5.32 -11.58
CA THR A 637 -1.11 -3.90 -11.20
C THR A 637 0.18 -3.25 -10.70
N HIS A 638 1.09 -4.02 -10.10
CA HIS A 638 2.31 -3.56 -9.43
C HIS A 638 3.53 -4.41 -9.85
N GLY A 639 3.49 -5.02 -11.05
CA GLY A 639 4.54 -5.93 -11.52
C GLY A 639 5.93 -5.29 -11.64
N ASP A 640 5.98 -3.99 -11.88
CA ASP A 640 7.18 -3.14 -11.91
C ASP A 640 7.79 -2.89 -10.53
N GLN A 641 7.06 -3.17 -9.45
CA GLN A 641 7.51 -3.06 -8.05
C GLN A 641 7.90 -4.41 -7.43
N LEU A 642 7.84 -5.49 -8.21
CA LEU A 642 8.26 -6.83 -7.80
C LEU A 642 9.72 -7.10 -8.17
N ALA A 643 10.48 -7.63 -7.22
CA ALA A 643 11.87 -8.03 -7.44
C ALA A 643 11.94 -9.14 -8.52
N PRO A 644 13.06 -9.27 -9.26
CA PRO A 644 13.20 -10.30 -10.30
C PRO A 644 12.91 -11.73 -9.79
N ALA A 645 13.36 -12.05 -8.57
CA ALA A 645 13.11 -13.34 -7.93
C ALA A 645 11.61 -13.57 -7.62
N GLU A 646 10.91 -12.53 -7.16
CA GLU A 646 9.47 -12.57 -6.89
C GLU A 646 8.69 -12.77 -8.18
N ARG A 647 9.03 -12.03 -9.24
CA ARG A 647 8.42 -12.18 -10.58
C ARG A 647 8.65 -13.59 -11.14
N ALA A 648 9.86 -14.11 -11.02
CA ALA A 648 10.18 -15.46 -11.48
C ALA A 648 9.37 -16.53 -10.71
N PHE A 649 9.22 -16.36 -9.40
CA PHE A 649 8.46 -17.28 -8.54
C PHE A 649 6.95 -17.27 -8.83
N VAL A 650 6.37 -16.08 -9.03
CA VAL A 650 4.97 -15.94 -9.47
C VAL A 650 4.79 -16.54 -10.87
N ALA A 651 5.72 -16.28 -11.80
CA ALA A 651 5.68 -16.83 -13.15
C ALA A 651 5.80 -18.36 -13.19
N ASP A 652 6.69 -18.99 -12.41
CA ASP A 652 6.79 -20.47 -12.35
C ASP A 652 5.50 -21.08 -11.78
N SER A 653 4.91 -20.43 -10.78
CA SER A 653 3.63 -20.85 -10.19
C SER A 653 2.49 -20.79 -11.22
N LEU A 654 2.46 -19.77 -12.08
CA LEU A 654 1.48 -19.64 -13.17
C LEU A 654 1.70 -20.66 -14.31
N ARG A 655 2.94 -20.83 -14.79
CA ARG A 655 3.27 -21.72 -15.94
C ARG A 655 2.90 -23.19 -15.69
N ARG A 656 3.06 -23.69 -14.47
CA ARG A 656 2.77 -25.09 -14.13
C ARG A 656 1.27 -25.40 -14.06
N ARG A 657 0.43 -24.44 -13.67
CA ARG A 657 -1.03 -24.59 -13.77
C ARG A 657 -1.45 -24.82 -15.22
N ASN A 658 -0.93 -24.01 -16.14
CA ASN A 658 -1.22 -24.14 -17.57
C ASN A 658 -0.75 -25.49 -18.12
N ARG A 659 0.41 -26.01 -17.69
CA ARG A 659 0.88 -27.36 -18.05
C ARG A 659 -0.01 -28.49 -17.51
N ARG A 660 -0.52 -28.40 -16.28
CA ARG A 660 -1.45 -29.41 -15.73
C ARG A 660 -2.80 -29.41 -16.45
N VAL A 661 -3.32 -28.24 -16.79
CA VAL A 661 -4.55 -28.09 -17.57
C VAL A 661 -4.37 -28.67 -18.99
N LEU A 662 -3.25 -28.40 -19.65
CA LEU A 662 -2.90 -28.96 -20.96
C LEU A 662 -2.75 -30.49 -20.94
N ALA A 663 -2.10 -31.05 -19.92
CA ALA A 663 -1.95 -32.50 -19.77
C ALA A 663 -3.31 -33.20 -19.52
N ALA A 664 -4.18 -32.60 -18.70
CA ALA A 664 -5.52 -33.12 -18.47
C ALA A 664 -6.38 -33.06 -19.74
N LEU A 665 -6.25 -32.00 -20.55
CA LEU A 665 -6.93 -31.87 -21.84
C LEU A 665 -6.44 -32.90 -22.87
N LEU A 666 -5.14 -33.21 -22.90
CA LEU A 666 -4.60 -34.24 -23.78
C LEU A 666 -5.15 -35.63 -23.44
N VAL A 667 -5.20 -35.98 -22.14
CA VAL A 667 -5.80 -37.25 -21.68
C VAL A 667 -7.28 -37.31 -22.03
N LEU A 668 -8.01 -36.19 -21.85
CA LEU A 668 -9.42 -36.11 -22.22
C LEU A 668 -9.64 -36.35 -23.71
N VAL A 669 -8.80 -35.76 -24.59
CA VAL A 669 -8.89 -35.96 -26.05
C VAL A 669 -8.64 -37.42 -26.43
N ILE A 670 -7.66 -38.09 -25.80
CA ILE A 670 -7.36 -39.51 -26.04
C ILE A 670 -8.55 -40.39 -25.61
N VAL A 671 -9.14 -40.12 -24.44
CA VAL A 671 -10.30 -40.87 -23.93
C VAL A 671 -11.53 -40.66 -24.82
N VAL A 672 -11.82 -39.42 -25.22
CA VAL A 672 -12.95 -39.11 -26.13
C VAL A 672 -12.76 -39.77 -27.50
N GLY A 673 -11.53 -39.80 -28.02
CA GLY A 673 -11.20 -40.51 -29.26
C GLY A 673 -11.41 -42.02 -29.17
N ALA A 674 -11.01 -42.65 -28.07
CA ALA A 674 -11.20 -44.08 -27.84
C ALA A 674 -12.69 -44.46 -27.68
N VAL A 675 -13.45 -43.65 -26.94
CA VAL A 675 -14.90 -43.85 -26.74
C VAL A 675 -15.67 -43.64 -28.05
N GLY A 676 -15.33 -42.61 -28.83
CA GLY A 676 -15.94 -42.38 -30.14
C GLY A 676 -15.70 -43.53 -31.12
N ASN A 677 -14.53 -44.16 -31.09
CA ASN A 677 -14.22 -45.30 -31.94
C ASN A 677 -15.02 -46.56 -31.54
N ALA A 678 -15.19 -46.81 -30.24
CA ALA A 678 -15.97 -47.94 -29.73
C ALA A 678 -17.50 -47.78 -29.96
N TRP A 679 -18.00 -46.54 -29.94
CA TRP A 679 -19.39 -46.23 -30.28
C TRP A 679 -19.71 -46.46 -31.75
N ARG A 680 -18.75 -46.17 -32.64
CA ARG A 680 -18.93 -46.33 -34.08
C ARG A 680 -19.11 -47.81 -34.47
N THR A 681 -18.31 -48.71 -33.91
CA THR A 681 -18.37 -50.15 -34.20
C THR A 681 -19.63 -50.82 -33.64
N THR A 682 -20.17 -50.34 -32.52
CA THR A 682 -21.39 -50.89 -31.91
C THR A 682 -22.67 -50.35 -32.53
N ALA A 683 -22.66 -49.14 -33.09
CA ALA A 683 -23.79 -48.58 -33.82
C ALA A 683 -24.04 -49.31 -35.16
N GLU A 684 -22.98 -49.66 -35.88
CA GLU A 684 -23.06 -50.41 -37.15
C GLU A 684 -23.71 -51.80 -36.95
N GLN A 685 -23.31 -52.54 -35.90
CA GLN A 685 -23.90 -53.86 -35.58
C GLN A 685 -25.38 -53.80 -35.18
N ARG A 686 -25.84 -52.70 -34.58
CA ARG A 686 -27.24 -52.54 -34.15
C ARG A 686 -28.15 -52.13 -35.30
N ALA A 687 -27.63 -51.39 -36.28
CA ALA A 687 -28.37 -50.99 -37.47
C ALA A 687 -28.72 -52.20 -38.35
N GLU A 688 -27.77 -53.13 -38.53
CA GLU A 688 -27.95 -54.35 -39.32
C GLU A 688 -29.06 -55.27 -38.74
N ILE A 689 -29.06 -55.47 -37.41
CA ILE A 689 -30.08 -56.29 -36.72
C ILE A 689 -31.48 -55.65 -36.82
N ALA A 690 -31.56 -54.33 -36.61
CA ALA A 690 -32.83 -53.60 -36.67
C ALA A 690 -33.42 -53.55 -38.08
N ALA A 691 -32.58 -53.42 -39.10
CA ALA A 691 -33.01 -53.48 -40.50
C ALA A 691 -33.56 -54.87 -40.84
N ALA A 692 -32.91 -55.95 -40.41
CA ALA A 692 -33.39 -57.32 -40.63
C ALA A 692 -34.74 -57.60 -39.97
N ASP A 693 -35.00 -57.06 -38.77
CA ASP A 693 -36.31 -57.16 -38.11
C ASP A 693 -37.41 -56.37 -38.84
N LEU A 694 -37.09 -55.21 -39.41
CA LEU A 694 -38.04 -54.41 -40.17
C LEU A 694 -38.43 -55.09 -41.49
N VAL A 695 -37.49 -55.76 -42.18
CA VAL A 695 -37.80 -56.55 -43.39
C VAL A 695 -38.74 -57.72 -43.07
N ARG A 696 -38.45 -58.49 -42.01
CA ARG A 696 -39.31 -59.60 -41.59
C ARG A 696 -40.75 -59.16 -41.30
N ASN A 697 -40.91 -58.00 -40.66
CA ASN A 697 -42.23 -57.44 -40.36
C ASN A 697 -42.93 -56.83 -41.59
N ALA A 698 -42.17 -56.34 -42.58
CA ALA A 698 -42.70 -55.90 -43.86
C ALA A 698 -43.31 -57.08 -44.64
N ASP A 699 -42.56 -58.20 -44.74
CA ASP A 699 -43.00 -59.40 -45.44
C ASP A 699 -44.26 -60.03 -44.82
N ALA A 700 -44.34 -60.03 -43.48
CA ALA A 700 -45.52 -60.54 -42.76
C ALA A 700 -46.80 -59.72 -43.02
N ARG A 701 -46.69 -58.47 -43.47
CA ARG A 701 -47.83 -57.56 -43.73
C ARG A 701 -48.17 -57.39 -45.21
N ALA A 702 -47.32 -57.89 -46.10
CA ALA A 702 -47.44 -57.73 -47.56
C ALA A 702 -48.78 -58.22 -48.14
N GLY A 703 -49.45 -59.20 -47.51
CA GLY A 703 -50.74 -59.74 -47.96
C GLY A 703 -51.99 -59.10 -47.34
N VAL A 704 -51.83 -58.18 -46.37
CA VAL A 704 -52.94 -57.61 -45.57
C VAL A 704 -52.95 -56.08 -45.64
N ASP A 705 -51.79 -55.45 -45.67
CA ASP A 705 -51.60 -54.00 -45.75
C ASP A 705 -50.35 -53.68 -46.58
N SER A 706 -50.53 -53.61 -47.90
CA SER A 706 -49.44 -53.35 -48.86
C SER A 706 -48.78 -51.98 -48.63
N TYR A 707 -49.51 -51.01 -48.10
CA TYR A 707 -48.98 -49.68 -47.77
C TYR A 707 -48.08 -49.74 -46.54
N GLY A 708 -48.54 -50.38 -45.46
CA GLY A 708 -47.77 -50.61 -44.25
C GLY A 708 -46.54 -51.50 -44.48
N ALA A 709 -46.65 -52.51 -45.35
CA ALA A 709 -45.52 -53.36 -45.75
C ALA A 709 -44.43 -52.54 -46.46
N ASN A 710 -44.80 -51.71 -47.43
CA ASN A 710 -43.84 -50.85 -48.15
C ASN A 710 -43.20 -49.79 -47.24
N GLN A 711 -43.95 -49.24 -46.28
CA GLN A 711 -43.38 -48.31 -45.30
C GLN A 711 -42.33 -48.97 -44.40
N LEU A 712 -42.57 -50.22 -43.98
CA LEU A 712 -41.60 -50.96 -43.17
C LEU A 712 -40.37 -51.36 -43.99
N ALA A 713 -40.55 -51.75 -45.25
CA ALA A 713 -39.46 -52.14 -46.13
C ALA A 713 -38.55 -50.94 -46.48
N LEU A 714 -39.13 -49.78 -46.78
CA LEU A 714 -38.41 -48.51 -46.97
C LEU A 714 -37.70 -48.04 -45.69
N ARG A 715 -38.28 -48.33 -44.52
CA ARG A 715 -37.67 -48.01 -43.24
C ARG A 715 -36.50 -48.94 -42.92
N ALA A 716 -36.57 -50.22 -43.33
CA ALA A 716 -35.46 -51.15 -43.23
C ALA A 716 -34.26 -50.69 -44.06
N TRP A 717 -34.47 -50.30 -45.32
CA TRP A 717 -33.42 -49.75 -46.21
C TRP A 717 -32.77 -48.46 -45.70
N ARG A 718 -33.57 -47.56 -45.10
CA ARG A 718 -33.02 -46.33 -44.49
C ARG A 718 -32.23 -46.61 -43.21
N THR A 719 -32.44 -47.78 -42.59
CA THR A 719 -31.73 -48.20 -41.38
C THR A 719 -30.43 -48.92 -41.76
N ASP A 720 -30.46 -49.75 -42.80
CA ASP A 720 -29.28 -50.35 -43.43
C ASP A 720 -29.49 -50.43 -44.96
N PRO A 721 -28.71 -49.66 -45.76
CA PRO A 721 -28.87 -49.60 -47.21
C PRO A 721 -28.46 -50.88 -47.93
N ASP A 722 -27.74 -51.80 -47.27
CA ASP A 722 -27.31 -53.08 -47.84
C ASP A 722 -28.37 -54.20 -47.66
N VAL A 723 -29.48 -53.93 -46.95
CA VAL A 723 -30.56 -54.89 -46.69
C VAL A 723 -31.47 -55.08 -47.93
N SER A 724 -31.78 -56.33 -48.27
CA SER A 724 -32.66 -56.68 -49.41
C SER A 724 -34.10 -56.95 -48.95
N PHE A 725 -35.08 -56.42 -49.68
CA PHE A 725 -36.51 -56.57 -49.38
C PHE A 725 -37.35 -56.53 -50.66
N LYS A 726 -38.59 -57.04 -50.61
CA LYS A 726 -39.56 -56.98 -51.72
C LYS A 726 -40.61 -55.90 -51.44
N LEU A 727 -40.87 -55.04 -52.42
CA LEU A 727 -41.98 -54.09 -52.36
C LEU A 727 -43.27 -54.79 -52.80
N SER A 728 -44.33 -54.61 -52.02
CA SER A 728 -45.69 -55.08 -52.36
C SER A 728 -46.28 -54.10 -53.38
N THR A 729 -46.80 -54.56 -54.51
CA THR A 729 -47.36 -53.71 -55.57
C THR A 729 -48.82 -53.33 -55.31
N PRO A 730 -49.18 -52.04 -55.19
CA PRO A 730 -50.53 -51.55 -55.43
C PRO A 730 -50.62 -50.93 -56.84
N ASP A 731 -51.64 -51.30 -57.61
CA ASP A 731 -51.82 -51.00 -59.04
C ASP A 731 -52.04 -49.50 -59.43
N TRP A 732 -51.57 -48.49 -58.68
CA TRP A 732 -52.06 -47.11 -58.92
C TRP A 732 -51.10 -45.90 -58.89
N TYR A 733 -49.77 -46.00 -59.04
CA TYR A 733 -48.95 -44.78 -59.33
C TYR A 733 -47.68 -45.05 -60.17
N GLU A 734 -47.80 -44.91 -61.49
CA GLU A 734 -46.71 -44.49 -62.38
C GLU A 734 -46.51 -42.97 -62.23
N GLY A 735 -45.26 -42.49 -62.05
CA GLY A 735 -44.93 -41.09 -62.34
C GLY A 735 -44.21 -40.25 -61.28
N VAL A 736 -43.28 -40.79 -60.48
CA VAL A 736 -42.44 -39.97 -59.56
C VAL A 736 -40.93 -40.18 -59.77
N ASP A 737 -40.51 -40.47 -61.01
CA ASP A 737 -39.10 -40.53 -61.42
C ASP A 737 -38.47 -39.14 -61.69
N ALA A 738 -39.11 -38.05 -61.27
CA ALA A 738 -38.75 -36.71 -61.73
C ALA A 738 -38.08 -35.77 -60.70
N LEU A 739 -37.77 -36.18 -59.47
CA LEU A 739 -37.41 -35.20 -58.41
C LEU A 739 -36.12 -35.43 -57.61
N LEU A 740 -35.11 -36.09 -58.20
CA LEU A 740 -33.74 -36.01 -57.68
C LEU A 740 -32.72 -35.66 -58.76
N PRO A 741 -32.21 -34.42 -58.74
CA PRO A 741 -30.84 -34.20 -59.20
C PRO A 741 -30.03 -33.34 -58.21
N HIS A 742 -28.86 -33.89 -57.85
CA HIS A 742 -27.62 -33.18 -57.49
C HIS A 742 -27.26 -32.98 -56.02
N TYR A 743 -26.65 -34.06 -55.51
CA TYR A 743 -25.42 -34.05 -54.72
C TYR A 743 -24.21 -33.65 -55.60
N ALA A 744 -23.41 -32.66 -55.20
CA ALA A 744 -21.94 -32.59 -55.41
C ALA A 744 -21.34 -31.25 -54.91
N GLY A 745 -20.19 -31.29 -54.20
CA GLY A 745 -19.21 -30.19 -54.24
C GLY A 745 -18.47 -29.78 -52.95
N THR A 746 -17.53 -30.62 -52.49
CA THR A 746 -16.11 -30.31 -52.07
C THR A 746 -15.75 -29.21 -51.04
N ARG A 747 -15.11 -29.59 -49.88
CA ARG A 747 -13.66 -29.49 -49.48
C ARG A 747 -13.10 -28.04 -49.34
N SER A 748 -12.40 -27.58 -48.29
CA SER A 748 -11.19 -28.12 -47.62
C SER A 748 -10.70 -27.24 -46.42
N THR A 749 -10.24 -27.90 -45.35
CA THR A 749 -9.06 -27.70 -44.46
C THR A 749 -8.74 -26.43 -43.62
N ARG A 750 -8.52 -26.74 -42.32
CA ARG A 750 -7.46 -26.36 -41.34
C ARG A 750 -7.41 -24.92 -40.77
N ALA A 751 -7.56 -24.80 -39.43
CA ALA A 751 -6.43 -24.78 -38.47
C ALA A 751 -6.95 -24.63 -37.01
N GLN A 752 -6.30 -25.32 -36.06
CA GLN A 752 -6.47 -25.15 -34.61
C GLN A 752 -5.82 -23.84 -34.13
N PRO A 753 -6.23 -23.32 -32.95
CA PRO A 753 -5.30 -23.38 -31.83
C PRO A 753 -5.90 -23.85 -30.49
N THR A 754 -4.94 -24.27 -29.67
CA THR A 754 -4.96 -24.84 -28.33
C THR A 754 -5.39 -23.87 -27.20
N PRO A 755 -5.60 -24.39 -25.98
CA PRO A 755 -6.48 -23.81 -24.97
C PRO A 755 -5.76 -22.90 -23.96
N SER A 756 -6.37 -21.75 -23.66
CA SER A 756 -6.01 -20.85 -22.56
C SER A 756 -7.17 -20.67 -21.58
N ASP A 757 -6.82 -20.66 -20.29
CA ASP A 757 -7.50 -19.95 -19.20
C ASP A 757 -8.85 -20.47 -18.67
N ALA A 758 -8.78 -21.53 -17.87
CA ALA A 758 -9.75 -21.79 -16.80
C ALA A 758 -9.24 -21.20 -15.46
N SER A 759 -9.24 -19.86 -15.37
CA SER A 759 -9.30 -19.13 -14.10
C SER A 759 -10.48 -18.19 -14.20
N GLY A 760 -11.67 -18.70 -13.87
CA GLY A 760 -12.85 -17.86 -13.73
C GLY A 760 -12.66 -16.93 -12.54
N GLU A 761 -12.39 -15.66 -12.84
CA GLU A 761 -13.02 -14.56 -12.11
C GLU A 761 -14.54 -14.84 -12.03
N PRO A 762 -15.27 -14.44 -10.97
CA PRO A 762 -16.68 -14.14 -11.17
C PRO A 762 -16.74 -13.08 -12.27
N PRO A 763 -17.67 -13.14 -13.23
CA PRO A 763 -17.68 -12.21 -14.34
C PRO A 763 -17.86 -10.77 -13.82
N THR A 764 -16.77 -10.04 -13.64
CA THR A 764 -16.73 -8.58 -13.75
C THR A 764 -16.73 -8.27 -15.24
N GLY A 765 -17.91 -8.32 -15.83
CA GLY A 765 -18.16 -7.79 -17.16
C GLY A 765 -19.21 -6.69 -17.04
N GLY A 766 -18.80 -5.44 -17.30
CA GLY A 766 -19.75 -4.41 -17.74
C GLY A 766 -20.67 -5.02 -18.81
N TRP A 767 -21.97 -4.72 -18.83
CA TRP A 767 -22.46 -3.40 -19.20
C TRP A 767 -23.72 -2.94 -18.43
N PHE A 768 -24.15 -3.67 -17.40
CA PHE A 768 -25.09 -3.16 -16.39
C PHE A 768 -24.81 -3.86 -15.07
N GLY A 769 -24.60 -3.11 -14.00
CA GLY A 769 -24.68 -3.66 -12.64
C GLY A 769 -25.99 -4.44 -12.50
N SER A 770 -25.98 -5.57 -11.79
CA SER A 770 -27.21 -6.29 -11.48
C SER A 770 -28.22 -5.31 -10.87
N ASP A 771 -29.43 -5.24 -11.43
CA ASP A 771 -30.44 -4.35 -10.88
C ASP A 771 -30.82 -4.83 -9.48
N LEU A 772 -30.53 -3.98 -8.49
CA LEU A 772 -30.87 -4.20 -7.09
C LEU A 772 -32.35 -4.50 -6.92
N SER A 773 -33.26 -3.91 -7.72
CA SER A 773 -34.70 -4.12 -7.56
C SER A 773 -35.18 -5.55 -7.85
N GLN A 774 -34.38 -6.34 -8.58
CA GLN A 774 -34.69 -7.76 -8.83
C GLN A 774 -34.00 -8.70 -7.83
N GLN A 775 -32.97 -8.19 -7.15
CA GLN A 775 -32.27 -8.92 -6.10
C GLN A 775 -32.82 -8.57 -4.72
N LEU A 776 -33.50 -7.43 -4.56
CA LEU A 776 -34.06 -6.92 -3.33
C LEU A 776 -35.61 -6.89 -3.42
N SER A 777 -36.30 -7.24 -2.34
CA SER A 777 -37.74 -7.07 -2.24
C SER A 777 -38.14 -5.59 -2.17
N ALA A 778 -39.39 -5.29 -2.53
CA ALA A 778 -39.94 -3.94 -2.57
C ALA A 778 -39.90 -3.21 -1.21
N ASP A 779 -40.00 -3.96 -0.11
CA ASP A 779 -39.92 -3.44 1.25
C ASP A 779 -38.47 -3.27 1.75
N GLY A 780 -37.48 -3.65 0.94
CA GLY A 780 -36.05 -3.59 1.28
C GLY A 780 -35.61 -4.60 2.32
N THR A 781 -36.49 -5.52 2.76
CA THR A 781 -36.19 -6.44 3.87
C THR A 781 -35.59 -7.76 3.43
N ARG A 782 -35.61 -8.09 2.13
CA ARG A 782 -35.09 -9.37 1.62
C ARG A 782 -34.20 -9.15 0.41
N LEU A 783 -33.06 -9.82 0.42
CA LEU A 783 -32.09 -9.76 -0.66
C LEU A 783 -31.68 -11.18 -1.07
N VAL A 784 -31.67 -11.46 -2.37
CA VAL A 784 -31.11 -12.70 -2.91
C VAL A 784 -29.77 -12.43 -3.60
N THR A 785 -28.75 -13.19 -3.21
CA THR A 785 -27.41 -13.16 -3.81
C THR A 785 -27.00 -14.56 -4.26
N GLN A 786 -25.81 -14.68 -4.84
CA GLN A 786 -25.18 -15.96 -5.14
C GLN A 786 -23.90 -16.11 -4.32
N ASP A 787 -23.67 -17.29 -3.74
CA ASP A 787 -22.40 -17.59 -3.09
C ASP A 787 -21.30 -17.97 -4.10
N ALA A 788 -20.07 -18.16 -3.63
CA ALA A 788 -18.94 -18.57 -4.48
C ALA A 788 -19.13 -19.93 -5.18
N ALA A 789 -20.09 -20.74 -4.74
CA ALA A 789 -20.49 -21.99 -5.39
C ALA A 789 -21.71 -21.81 -6.31
N LEU A 790 -22.09 -20.55 -6.61
CA LEU A 790 -23.24 -20.13 -7.41
C LEU A 790 -24.59 -20.61 -6.87
N ARG A 791 -24.71 -20.83 -5.55
CA ARG A 791 -25.97 -21.18 -4.90
C ARG A 791 -26.74 -19.93 -4.49
N PRO A 792 -28.08 -19.91 -4.57
CA PRO A 792 -28.87 -18.77 -4.16
C PRO A 792 -28.81 -18.64 -2.63
N ALA A 793 -28.50 -17.44 -2.15
CA ALA A 793 -28.49 -17.09 -0.73
C ALA A 793 -29.51 -15.98 -0.49
N LEU A 794 -30.52 -16.26 0.34
CA LEU A 794 -31.50 -15.26 0.74
C LEU A 794 -31.07 -14.64 2.07
N TRP A 795 -31.18 -13.32 2.16
CA TRP A 795 -30.79 -12.51 3.31
C TRP A 795 -32.00 -11.73 3.78
N HIS A 796 -32.26 -11.74 5.08
CA HIS A 796 -33.23 -10.87 5.74
C HIS A 796 -32.48 -9.65 6.28
N LEU A 797 -32.76 -8.49 5.70
CA LEU A 797 -32.18 -7.18 6.00
C LEU A 797 -33.08 -6.43 7.00
N THR A 798 -32.98 -6.79 8.27
CA THR A 798 -33.64 -6.08 9.39
C THR A 798 -32.58 -5.36 10.23
N ASP A 799 -32.81 -5.08 11.53
CA ASP A 799 -31.77 -4.55 12.43
C ASP A 799 -30.52 -5.46 12.51
N ALA A 800 -30.69 -6.75 12.21
CA ALA A 800 -29.62 -7.71 12.01
C ALA A 800 -29.77 -8.36 10.63
N VAL A 801 -28.69 -8.45 9.87
CA VAL A 801 -28.65 -9.25 8.64
C VAL A 801 -28.56 -10.71 9.01
N ARG A 802 -29.59 -11.48 8.63
CA ARG A 802 -29.62 -12.92 8.84
C ARG A 802 -29.71 -13.64 7.51
N ARG A 803 -28.86 -14.63 7.32
CA ARG A 803 -28.96 -15.53 6.17
C ARG A 803 -30.07 -16.55 6.42
N ASP A 804 -31.00 -16.64 5.48
CA ASP A 804 -31.96 -17.74 5.44
C ASP A 804 -31.32 -18.96 4.76
N GLY A 805 -30.94 -19.94 5.58
CA GLY A 805 -30.30 -21.16 5.10
C GLY A 805 -31.22 -22.06 4.27
N ALA A 806 -32.54 -21.86 4.33
CA ALA A 806 -33.51 -22.75 3.71
C ALA A 806 -33.47 -22.68 2.18
N VAL A 807 -33.32 -21.49 1.59
CA VAL A 807 -33.13 -21.32 0.13
C VAL A 807 -31.81 -21.93 -0.33
N THR A 808 -30.76 -21.81 0.48
CA THR A 808 -29.43 -22.34 0.12
C THR A 808 -29.41 -23.87 0.12
N SER A 809 -30.26 -24.48 0.96
CA SER A 809 -30.41 -25.94 1.06
C SER A 809 -31.09 -26.57 -0.16
N VAL A 810 -31.79 -25.77 -0.99
CA VAL A 810 -32.43 -26.24 -2.24
C VAL A 810 -31.38 -26.62 -3.29
N ALA A 811 -30.19 -26.02 -3.25
CA ALA A 811 -29.07 -26.31 -4.15
C ALA A 811 -27.99 -27.14 -3.43
N ARG A 812 -28.07 -28.48 -3.54
CA ARG A 812 -27.03 -29.41 -3.06
C ARG A 812 -25.71 -29.24 -3.84
N THR A 813 -24.61 -29.78 -3.31
CA THR A 813 -23.29 -29.82 -4.00
C THR A 813 -23.40 -30.32 -5.43
N GLY A 814 -22.88 -29.56 -6.41
CA GLY A 814 -22.97 -29.88 -7.85
C GLY A 814 -24.11 -29.17 -8.59
N VAL A 815 -24.94 -28.41 -7.89
CA VAL A 815 -26.01 -27.59 -8.44
C VAL A 815 -25.60 -26.12 -8.48
N VAL A 816 -25.66 -25.51 -9.67
CA VAL A 816 -25.44 -24.09 -9.89
C VAL A 816 -26.79 -23.43 -10.13
N ALA A 817 -27.12 -22.38 -9.40
CA ALA A 817 -28.21 -21.50 -9.77
C ALA A 817 -27.65 -20.40 -10.69
N VAL A 818 -28.45 -19.95 -11.65
CA VAL A 818 -28.11 -18.85 -12.53
C VAL A 818 -29.24 -17.84 -12.46
N ARG A 819 -28.86 -16.56 -12.25
CA ARG A 819 -29.78 -15.41 -12.17
C ARG A 819 -30.90 -15.58 -11.15
N PRO A 820 -30.60 -15.70 -9.85
CA PRO A 820 -31.64 -15.64 -8.84
C PRO A 820 -32.26 -14.25 -8.82
N VAL A 821 -33.59 -14.22 -8.72
CA VAL A 821 -34.41 -13.03 -8.54
C VAL A 821 -35.37 -13.25 -7.40
N VAL A 822 -35.70 -12.19 -6.65
CA VAL A 822 -36.72 -12.22 -5.61
C VAL A 822 -37.96 -11.49 -6.11
N SER A 823 -39.14 -12.00 -5.77
CA SER A 823 -40.39 -11.31 -6.05
C SER A 823 -40.45 -10.00 -5.27
N ARG A 824 -41.19 -9.03 -5.79
CA ARG A 824 -41.36 -7.73 -5.13
C ARG A 824 -41.93 -7.83 -3.71
N SER A 825 -42.84 -8.76 -3.43
CA SER A 825 -43.34 -9.00 -2.07
C SER A 825 -42.33 -9.69 -1.14
N GLY A 826 -41.16 -10.08 -1.64
CA GLY A 826 -40.18 -10.87 -0.90
C GLY A 826 -40.56 -12.34 -0.71
N HIS A 827 -41.78 -12.75 -1.06
CA HIS A 827 -42.31 -14.08 -0.73
C HIS A 827 -41.81 -15.21 -1.63
N ARG A 828 -41.31 -14.91 -2.83
CA ARG A 828 -40.85 -15.91 -3.80
C ARG A 828 -39.44 -15.59 -4.27
N VAL A 829 -38.63 -16.62 -4.49
CA VAL A 829 -37.30 -16.54 -5.10
C VAL A 829 -37.29 -17.45 -6.31
N ALA A 830 -37.00 -16.92 -7.49
CA ALA A 830 -36.90 -17.71 -8.71
C ALA A 830 -35.46 -17.74 -9.22
N PHE A 831 -35.02 -18.88 -9.76
CA PHE A 831 -33.72 -19.04 -10.37
C PHE A 831 -33.73 -20.16 -11.40
N VAL A 832 -32.80 -20.13 -12.34
CA VAL A 832 -32.55 -21.28 -13.21
C VAL A 832 -31.53 -22.18 -12.55
N GLN A 833 -31.96 -23.35 -12.15
CA GLN A 833 -31.11 -24.39 -11.64
C GLN A 833 -30.47 -25.15 -12.81
N THR A 834 -29.14 -25.21 -12.84
CA THR A 834 -28.38 -26.08 -13.74
C THR A 834 -27.51 -27.04 -12.94
N VAL A 835 -27.44 -28.28 -13.37
CA VAL A 835 -26.59 -29.29 -12.72
C VAL A 835 -25.27 -29.35 -13.48
N VAL A 836 -24.16 -29.26 -12.76
CA VAL A 836 -22.85 -29.64 -13.29
C VAL A 836 -22.66 -31.12 -12.95
N PRO A 837 -22.73 -32.05 -13.91
CA PRO A 837 -22.71 -33.47 -13.58
C PRO A 837 -21.37 -33.86 -12.94
N VAL A 838 -21.41 -34.29 -11.67
CA VAL A 838 -20.28 -34.97 -11.03
C VAL A 838 -20.34 -36.42 -11.47
N LEU A 839 -19.61 -36.77 -12.53
CA LEU A 839 -19.55 -38.12 -13.06
C LEU A 839 -18.91 -39.04 -12.01
N ARG A 840 -19.73 -39.83 -11.31
CA ARG A 840 -19.24 -40.93 -10.46
C ARG A 840 -18.91 -42.12 -11.36
N THR A 841 -17.69 -42.64 -11.28
CA THR A 841 -17.28 -43.87 -11.96
C THR A 841 -18.17 -45.03 -11.49
N GLY A 842 -18.91 -45.66 -12.41
CA GLY A 842 -19.77 -46.83 -12.14
C GLY A 842 -21.28 -46.58 -12.03
N ALA A 843 -21.78 -45.36 -12.29
CA ALA A 843 -23.23 -45.09 -12.28
C ALA A 843 -23.95 -45.79 -13.47
N PRO A 844 -25.18 -46.32 -13.27
CA PRO A 844 -25.95 -46.96 -14.34
C PRO A 844 -26.19 -45.98 -15.49
N VAL A 845 -26.15 -46.43 -16.75
CA VAL A 845 -26.31 -45.57 -17.94
C VAL A 845 -27.72 -45.64 -18.51
N ASP A 846 -28.14 -44.60 -19.26
CA ASP A 846 -29.41 -44.53 -19.98
C ASP A 846 -29.34 -45.24 -21.33
N GLY A 847 -30.46 -45.25 -22.07
CA GLY A 847 -30.55 -45.90 -23.38
C GLY A 847 -29.60 -45.31 -24.44
N GLU A 848 -29.00 -44.15 -24.14
CA GLU A 848 -27.99 -43.49 -24.98
C GLU A 848 -26.58 -43.59 -24.37
N GLY A 849 -26.35 -44.54 -23.45
CA GLY A 849 -25.04 -44.84 -22.88
C GLY A 849 -24.43 -43.71 -22.04
N LEU A 850 -25.22 -42.72 -21.65
CA LEU A 850 -24.82 -41.66 -20.72
C LEU A 850 -25.20 -42.07 -19.29
N PRO A 851 -24.42 -41.72 -18.25
CA PRO A 851 -24.79 -42.02 -16.87
C PRO A 851 -26.19 -41.47 -16.53
N LYS A 852 -27.09 -42.32 -16.03
CA LYS A 852 -28.38 -41.92 -15.47
C LYS A 852 -28.13 -41.10 -14.21
N PRO A 853 -28.57 -39.84 -14.18
CA PRO A 853 -28.59 -39.08 -12.94
C PRO A 853 -29.54 -39.74 -11.91
N ASP A 854 -29.13 -39.81 -10.65
CA ASP A 854 -29.97 -40.34 -9.56
C ASP A 854 -31.11 -39.34 -9.26
N PRO A 855 -32.40 -39.72 -9.41
CA PRO A 855 -33.51 -38.83 -9.10
C PRO A 855 -33.52 -38.32 -7.65
N ALA A 856 -32.92 -39.05 -6.71
CA ALA A 856 -32.82 -38.65 -5.30
C ALA A 856 -31.81 -37.51 -5.07
N ASP A 857 -30.85 -37.34 -5.98
CA ASP A 857 -29.88 -36.23 -5.98
C ASP A 857 -30.48 -34.92 -6.54
N HIS A 858 -31.68 -34.99 -7.14
CA HIS A 858 -32.34 -33.88 -7.81
C HIS A 858 -33.78 -33.65 -7.28
N PRO A 859 -33.94 -33.22 -6.01
CA PRO A 859 -35.23 -33.20 -5.32
C PRO A 859 -36.27 -32.22 -5.92
N ALA A 860 -35.83 -31.18 -6.64
CA ALA A 860 -36.72 -30.17 -7.22
C ALA A 860 -37.15 -30.50 -8.66
N CYS A 861 -36.29 -31.13 -9.47
CA CYS A 861 -36.55 -31.38 -10.88
C CYS A 861 -35.90 -32.72 -11.24
N ARG A 862 -36.70 -33.78 -11.46
CA ARG A 862 -36.17 -35.15 -11.67
C ARG A 862 -35.76 -35.35 -13.14
N PRO A 863 -34.47 -35.54 -13.45
CA PRO A 863 -34.03 -35.75 -14.83
C PRO A 863 -34.43 -37.13 -15.36
N THR A 864 -34.77 -37.19 -16.64
CA THR A 864 -35.05 -38.45 -17.36
C THR A 864 -33.84 -38.97 -18.14
N SER A 865 -32.89 -38.11 -18.55
CA SER A 865 -31.63 -38.51 -19.20
C SER A 865 -30.53 -37.44 -19.07
N LEU A 866 -29.26 -37.80 -19.33
CA LEU A 866 -28.15 -36.85 -19.30
C LEU A 866 -28.15 -35.90 -20.53
N ALA A 867 -28.71 -36.31 -21.66
CA ALA A 867 -28.97 -35.41 -22.80
C ALA A 867 -29.99 -34.30 -22.43
N HIS A 868 -30.85 -34.60 -21.45
CA HIS A 868 -31.73 -33.65 -20.77
C HIS A 868 -31.14 -33.12 -19.44
N ALA A 869 -29.84 -33.36 -19.16
CA ALA A 869 -29.18 -32.98 -17.90
C ALA A 869 -29.42 -31.50 -17.61
N LEU A 870 -29.94 -31.24 -16.42
CA LEU A 870 -31.06 -30.31 -16.27
C LEU A 870 -30.67 -28.86 -16.28
N GLY A 871 -31.41 -28.12 -17.09
CA GLY A 871 -31.79 -26.74 -16.85
C GLY A 871 -33.25 -26.68 -16.39
N CYS A 872 -33.53 -26.26 -15.16
CA CYS A 872 -34.89 -26.11 -14.65
C CYS A 872 -35.13 -24.71 -14.10
N LEU A 873 -36.29 -24.15 -14.38
CA LEU A 873 -36.78 -22.97 -13.69
C LEU A 873 -37.34 -23.42 -12.33
N VAL A 874 -36.78 -22.92 -11.24
CA VAL A 874 -37.20 -23.23 -9.87
C VAL A 874 -37.73 -21.95 -9.24
N VAL A 875 -38.90 -22.05 -8.60
CA VAL A 875 -39.49 -20.99 -7.77
C VAL A 875 -39.65 -21.53 -6.37
N TYR A 876 -39.01 -20.86 -5.43
CA TYR A 876 -39.01 -21.18 -4.02
C TYR A 876 -39.91 -20.19 -3.27
N ASP A 877 -40.84 -20.72 -2.50
CA ASP A 877 -41.69 -19.94 -1.61
C ASP A 877 -41.02 -19.83 -0.24
N THR A 878 -40.70 -18.59 0.12
CA THR A 878 -39.97 -18.24 1.34
C THR A 878 -40.79 -18.32 2.62
N GLY A 879 -42.12 -18.32 2.53
CA GLY A 879 -43.00 -18.41 3.71
C GLY A 879 -43.22 -19.85 4.14
N SER A 880 -43.47 -20.72 3.16
CA SER A 880 -43.63 -22.16 3.37
C SER A 880 -42.32 -22.95 3.37
N HIS A 881 -41.21 -22.28 3.03
CA HIS A 881 -39.88 -22.88 2.87
C HIS A 881 -39.82 -24.06 1.89
N ARG A 882 -40.65 -24.05 0.84
CA ARG A 882 -40.78 -25.14 -0.14
C ARG A 882 -40.62 -24.63 -1.58
N VAL A 883 -40.19 -25.52 -2.47
CA VAL A 883 -40.23 -25.27 -3.91
C VAL A 883 -41.69 -25.28 -4.35
N SER A 884 -42.20 -24.11 -4.76
CA SER A 884 -43.59 -23.94 -5.20
C SER A 884 -43.78 -24.28 -6.69
N LEU A 885 -42.71 -24.18 -7.48
CA LEU A 885 -42.72 -24.52 -8.90
C LEU A 885 -41.35 -25.02 -9.36
N ALA A 886 -41.33 -26.07 -10.18
CA ALA A 886 -40.14 -26.53 -10.88
C ALA A 886 -40.52 -26.98 -12.29
N VAL A 887 -40.01 -26.28 -13.31
CA VAL A 887 -40.33 -26.54 -14.73
C VAL A 887 -39.07 -26.86 -15.51
N PRO A 888 -39.00 -28.00 -16.23
CA PRO A 888 -37.85 -28.34 -17.06
C PRO A 888 -37.80 -27.45 -18.31
N LEU A 889 -36.63 -26.87 -18.60
CA LEU A 889 -36.42 -25.98 -19.75
C LEU A 889 -35.94 -26.71 -21.02
N GLY A 890 -35.77 -28.04 -20.95
CA GLY A 890 -35.32 -28.87 -22.08
C GLY A 890 -33.81 -29.06 -22.16
N GLY A 891 -33.12 -29.12 -21.02
CA GLY A 891 -31.68 -29.44 -20.90
C GLY A 891 -30.77 -28.24 -20.65
N MET A 892 -29.50 -28.52 -20.33
CA MET A 892 -28.49 -27.52 -19.92
C MET A 892 -28.30 -26.40 -20.95
N ALA A 893 -28.32 -26.72 -22.25
CA ALA A 893 -28.17 -25.74 -23.32
C ALA A 893 -29.31 -24.71 -23.35
N ALA A 894 -30.54 -25.11 -22.99
CA ALA A 894 -31.67 -24.21 -22.91
C ALA A 894 -31.60 -23.31 -21.66
N ALA A 895 -31.16 -23.86 -20.51
CA ALA A 895 -30.94 -23.09 -19.29
C ALA A 895 -29.85 -22.02 -19.42
N LEU A 896 -28.70 -22.37 -20.02
CA LEU A 896 -27.61 -21.42 -20.25
C LEU A 896 -27.97 -20.34 -21.27
N ARG A 897 -29.02 -20.56 -22.08
CA ARG A 897 -29.54 -19.60 -23.07
C ARG A 897 -30.62 -18.68 -22.52
N VAL A 898 -31.10 -18.88 -21.30
CA VAL A 898 -31.93 -17.87 -20.63
C VAL A 898 -31.15 -16.57 -20.60
N ARG A 899 -31.79 -15.42 -20.89
CA ARG A 899 -31.19 -14.07 -20.91
C ARG A 899 -31.61 -13.21 -19.72
N SER A 900 -32.84 -13.39 -19.22
CA SER A 900 -33.34 -12.68 -18.04
C SER A 900 -34.51 -13.46 -17.44
N ILE A 901 -34.72 -13.29 -16.13
CA ILE A 901 -35.90 -13.75 -15.39
C ILE A 901 -36.53 -12.50 -14.75
N SER A 902 -37.87 -12.42 -14.72
CA SER A 902 -38.57 -11.37 -13.99
C SER A 902 -39.86 -11.91 -13.39
N ILE A 903 -40.21 -11.47 -12.18
CA ILE A 903 -41.49 -11.77 -11.54
C ILE A 903 -42.29 -10.47 -11.52
N ASP A 904 -43.56 -10.54 -11.88
CA ASP A 904 -44.43 -9.36 -11.86
C ASP A 904 -44.67 -8.85 -10.43
N PRO A 905 -45.04 -7.57 -10.23
CA PRO A 905 -45.30 -7.02 -8.90
C PRO A 905 -46.39 -7.73 -8.09
N THR A 906 -47.35 -8.42 -8.72
CA THR A 906 -48.35 -9.21 -7.98
C THR A 906 -47.80 -10.53 -7.45
N GLY A 907 -46.66 -11.00 -7.99
CA GLY A 907 -46.05 -12.27 -7.65
C GLY A 907 -46.76 -13.48 -8.24
N GLU A 908 -47.68 -13.28 -9.20
CA GLU A 908 -48.49 -14.32 -9.81
C GLU A 908 -47.94 -14.79 -11.16
N VAL A 909 -47.15 -13.97 -11.85
CA VAL A 909 -46.61 -14.26 -13.19
C VAL A 909 -45.10 -14.13 -13.21
N LEU A 910 -44.43 -15.09 -13.85
CA LEU A 910 -43.00 -15.06 -14.12
C LEU A 910 -42.73 -15.03 -15.62
N ALA A 911 -41.80 -14.18 -16.04
CA ALA A 911 -41.32 -14.11 -17.41
C ALA A 911 -39.88 -14.62 -17.53
N LEU A 912 -39.62 -15.40 -18.56
CA LEU A 912 -38.31 -15.91 -18.95
C LEU A 912 -37.99 -15.43 -20.37
N VAL A 913 -36.81 -14.85 -20.59
CA VAL A 913 -36.36 -14.45 -21.93
C VAL A 913 -35.40 -15.49 -22.49
N THR A 914 -35.67 -16.01 -23.68
CA THR A 914 -34.79 -16.95 -24.42
C THR A 914 -34.64 -16.52 -25.88
N PRO A 915 -33.58 -16.93 -26.59
CA PRO A 915 -33.50 -16.80 -28.05
C PRO A 915 -34.64 -17.54 -28.76
N GLY A 916 -35.06 -17.04 -29.93
CA GLY A 916 -36.34 -17.34 -30.56
C GLY A 916 -36.44 -18.69 -31.26
N SER A 917 -35.34 -19.26 -31.74
CA SER A 917 -35.31 -20.62 -32.28
C SER A 917 -34.37 -21.53 -31.48
N ARG A 918 -34.86 -22.73 -31.17
CA ARG A 918 -34.07 -23.80 -30.55
C ARG A 918 -33.17 -24.52 -31.56
N LYS A 919 -33.36 -24.31 -32.87
CA LYS A 919 -32.57 -24.95 -33.94
C LYS A 919 -31.43 -24.05 -34.39
N LEU A 920 -30.23 -24.61 -34.49
CA LEU A 920 -29.04 -23.93 -35.03
C LEU A 920 -29.27 -23.64 -36.53
N GLY A 921 -29.06 -22.39 -36.97
CA GLY A 921 -29.16 -22.00 -38.39
C GLY A 921 -30.53 -21.50 -38.87
N ASP A 922 -31.51 -21.40 -37.98
CA ASP A 922 -32.83 -20.84 -38.29
C ASP A 922 -32.77 -19.29 -38.31
N PRO A 923 -33.24 -18.59 -39.37
CA PRO A 923 -33.20 -17.13 -39.46
C PRO A 923 -33.96 -16.39 -38.33
N GLY A 924 -34.80 -17.10 -37.56
CA GLY A 924 -35.44 -16.61 -36.33
C GLY A 924 -34.64 -16.78 -35.04
N ALA A 925 -33.44 -17.40 -35.07
CA ALA A 925 -32.60 -17.63 -33.89
C ALA A 925 -32.14 -16.34 -33.18
N ASP A 926 -32.09 -15.23 -33.92
CA ASP A 926 -31.65 -13.91 -33.42
C ASP A 926 -32.78 -13.07 -32.79
N LEU A 927 -34.03 -13.56 -32.80
CA LEU A 927 -35.15 -12.91 -32.12
C LEU A 927 -35.19 -13.32 -30.64
N ASN A 928 -35.78 -12.49 -29.76
CA ASN A 928 -36.01 -12.86 -28.36
C ASN A 928 -37.45 -13.33 -28.17
N THR A 929 -37.65 -14.41 -27.44
CA THR A 929 -38.95 -14.90 -27.01
C THR A 929 -39.09 -14.75 -25.50
N VAL A 930 -40.16 -14.08 -25.08
CA VAL A 930 -40.59 -13.96 -23.68
C VAL A 930 -41.60 -15.08 -23.42
N ILE A 931 -41.30 -15.98 -22.50
CA ILE A 931 -42.18 -17.06 -22.06
C ILE A 931 -42.78 -16.67 -20.71
N LEU A 932 -44.12 -16.70 -20.62
CA LEU A 932 -44.87 -16.35 -19.41
C LEU A 932 -45.34 -17.63 -18.70
N TYR A 933 -45.08 -17.71 -17.40
CA TYR A 933 -45.54 -18.78 -16.52
C TYR A 933 -46.49 -18.22 -15.47
N ASP A 934 -47.60 -18.91 -15.27
CA ASP A 934 -48.49 -18.69 -14.14
C ASP A 934 -47.91 -19.41 -12.91
N LEU A 935 -47.59 -18.66 -11.86
CA LEU A 935 -46.95 -19.18 -10.67
C LEU A 935 -47.92 -19.84 -9.67
N ARG A 936 -49.24 -19.78 -9.91
CA ARG A 936 -50.26 -20.47 -9.10
C ARG A 936 -50.50 -21.88 -9.62
N THR A 937 -50.52 -22.03 -10.94
CA THR A 937 -50.79 -23.30 -11.63
C THR A 937 -49.53 -24.00 -12.15
N GLY A 938 -48.43 -23.26 -12.30
CA GLY A 938 -47.19 -23.74 -12.92
C GLY A 938 -47.26 -23.89 -14.43
N ALA A 939 -48.40 -23.55 -15.05
CA ALA A 939 -48.61 -23.67 -16.48
C ALA A 939 -47.96 -22.51 -17.26
N GLU A 940 -47.51 -22.81 -18.47
CA GLU A 940 -47.11 -21.77 -19.42
C GLU A 940 -48.35 -21.02 -19.90
N ARG A 941 -48.43 -19.72 -19.61
CA ARG A 941 -49.55 -18.84 -19.96
C ARG A 941 -49.48 -18.38 -21.43
N GLY A 942 -48.28 -18.30 -21.99
CA GLY A 942 -48.06 -17.92 -23.39
C GLY A 942 -46.62 -17.59 -23.71
N ARG A 943 -46.32 -17.43 -25.01
CA ARG A 943 -45.02 -17.02 -25.54
C ARG A 943 -45.18 -15.87 -26.51
N VAL A 944 -44.35 -14.85 -26.36
CA VAL A 944 -44.33 -13.66 -27.22
C VAL A 944 -42.92 -13.51 -27.81
N THR A 945 -42.80 -13.60 -29.13
CA THR A 945 -41.54 -13.34 -29.83
C THR A 945 -41.47 -11.86 -30.21
N LEU A 946 -40.42 -11.18 -29.75
CA LEU A 946 -40.16 -9.79 -30.11
C LEU A 946 -39.83 -9.69 -31.61
N ALA A 947 -40.41 -8.70 -32.28
CA ALA A 947 -40.37 -8.58 -33.74
C ALA A 947 -39.03 -8.07 -34.31
N TRP A 948 -38.05 -7.75 -33.45
CA TRP A 948 -36.76 -7.19 -33.85
C TRP A 948 -35.59 -7.94 -33.21
N ARG A 949 -34.42 -7.86 -33.87
CA ARG A 949 -33.18 -8.48 -33.41
C ARG A 949 -32.48 -7.58 -32.40
N SER A 950 -32.33 -8.10 -31.18
CA SER A 950 -31.62 -7.42 -30.11
C SER A 950 -31.06 -8.42 -29.09
N THR A 951 -30.15 -7.98 -28.24
CA THR A 951 -29.75 -8.71 -27.05
C THR A 951 -30.36 -8.07 -25.81
N VAL A 952 -31.37 -8.73 -25.24
CA VAL A 952 -32.00 -8.30 -23.99
C VAL A 952 -31.05 -8.55 -22.83
N ALA A 953 -30.61 -7.48 -22.19
CA ALA A 953 -29.76 -7.49 -21.01
C ALA A 953 -30.57 -7.55 -19.70
N LYS A 954 -31.71 -6.85 -19.65
CA LYS A 954 -32.64 -6.84 -18.51
C LYS A 954 -34.10 -6.83 -18.97
N LEU A 955 -34.97 -7.46 -18.19
CA LEU A 955 -36.43 -7.45 -18.37
C LEU A 955 -37.09 -7.12 -17.04
N TRP A 956 -38.07 -6.22 -17.03
CA TRP A 956 -39.04 -6.09 -15.95
C TRP A 956 -40.46 -6.34 -16.44
N LEU A 957 -41.24 -7.07 -15.65
CA LEU A 957 -42.62 -7.43 -15.95
C LEU A 957 -43.59 -6.51 -15.21
N GLY A 958 -44.54 -5.92 -15.94
CA GLY A 958 -45.63 -5.13 -15.38
C GLY A 958 -46.72 -6.00 -14.74
N PRO A 959 -47.63 -5.39 -13.94
CA PRO A 959 -48.66 -6.11 -13.20
C PRO A 959 -49.47 -7.10 -14.05
N GLY A 960 -49.58 -8.34 -13.58
CA GLY A 960 -50.34 -9.40 -14.25
C GLY A 960 -49.71 -9.90 -15.55
N GLY A 961 -48.46 -9.55 -15.85
CA GLY A 961 -47.72 -10.01 -17.03
C GLY A 961 -48.17 -9.42 -18.36
N ARG A 962 -48.88 -8.28 -18.33
CA ARG A 962 -49.47 -7.66 -19.53
C ARG A 962 -48.51 -6.77 -20.30
N SER A 963 -47.53 -6.19 -19.63
CA SER A 963 -46.53 -5.30 -20.23
C SER A 963 -45.14 -5.65 -19.72
N ALA A 964 -44.11 -5.25 -20.45
CA ALA A 964 -42.73 -5.43 -20.08
C ALA A 964 -41.86 -4.24 -20.49
N LEU A 965 -40.85 -3.93 -19.68
CA LEU A 965 -39.78 -3.02 -20.04
C LEU A 965 -38.48 -3.80 -20.20
N LEU A 966 -37.78 -3.53 -21.29
CA LEU A 966 -36.62 -4.28 -21.75
C LEU A 966 -35.44 -3.33 -21.89
N VAL A 967 -34.29 -3.67 -21.33
CA VAL A 967 -33.01 -3.04 -21.66
C VAL A 967 -32.33 -3.93 -22.68
N GLU A 968 -32.12 -3.42 -23.88
CA GLU A 968 -31.69 -4.22 -25.01
C GLU A 968 -30.61 -3.53 -25.85
N MET A 969 -29.70 -4.34 -26.40
CA MET A 969 -28.68 -3.91 -27.35
C MET A 969 -29.12 -4.33 -28.75
N PRO A 970 -29.55 -3.41 -29.64
CA PRO A 970 -29.89 -3.75 -31.03
C PRO A 970 -28.71 -4.39 -31.77
N SER A 971 -29.01 -5.43 -32.55
CA SER A 971 -28.04 -6.06 -33.44
C SER A 971 -27.91 -5.22 -34.72
N GLY A 972 -26.76 -4.58 -34.97
CA GLY A 972 -26.50 -3.78 -36.16
C GLY A 972 -25.52 -4.44 -37.13
N ASP A 973 -25.84 -4.42 -38.42
CA ASP A 973 -24.94 -4.79 -39.52
C ASP A 973 -23.69 -3.90 -39.52
N GLY A 974 -22.51 -4.52 -39.50
CA GLY A 974 -21.20 -3.98 -39.91
C GLY A 974 -20.90 -2.49 -39.64
N GLY A 975 -20.06 -2.23 -38.62
CA GLY A 975 -19.18 -1.05 -38.60
C GLY A 975 -19.29 -0.17 -37.35
N SER A 976 -18.28 -0.26 -36.49
CA SER A 976 -17.65 0.80 -35.67
C SER A 976 -18.48 2.04 -35.24
N LEU A 977 -19.72 1.87 -34.82
CA LEU A 977 -20.52 2.88 -34.12
C LEU A 977 -20.85 2.33 -32.73
N GLY A 978 -20.49 3.09 -31.69
CA GLY A 978 -20.46 2.67 -30.29
C GLY A 978 -21.68 1.87 -29.83
N GLN A 979 -21.45 0.88 -28.98
CA GLN A 979 -22.47 -0.01 -28.41
C GLN A 979 -23.62 0.82 -27.81
N ARG A 980 -24.75 0.89 -28.52
CA ARG A 980 -25.95 1.59 -28.07
C ARG A 980 -26.81 0.63 -27.27
N ILE A 981 -27.09 0.95 -26.01
CA ILE A 981 -28.13 0.28 -25.23
C ILE A 981 -29.41 1.11 -25.30
N THR A 982 -30.54 0.43 -25.47
CA THR A 982 -31.88 1.00 -25.62
C THR A 982 -32.84 0.48 -24.55
N LEU A 983 -33.77 1.32 -24.08
CA LEU A 983 -34.94 0.92 -23.31
C LEU A 983 -36.14 0.67 -24.24
N SER A 984 -36.90 -0.40 -24.08
CA SER A 984 -38.03 -0.75 -24.95
C SER A 984 -39.24 -1.20 -24.14
N ALA A 985 -40.45 -0.82 -24.55
CA ALA A 985 -41.70 -1.28 -23.94
C ALA A 985 -42.37 -2.33 -24.83
N ALA A 986 -42.73 -3.47 -24.26
CA ALA A 986 -43.48 -4.51 -24.94
C ALA A 986 -44.86 -4.66 -24.30
N ASP A 987 -45.91 -4.60 -25.11
CA ASP A 987 -47.21 -5.17 -24.73
C ASP A 987 -47.13 -6.68 -24.96
N LEU A 988 -47.42 -7.46 -23.91
CA LEU A 988 -47.36 -8.92 -23.93
C LEU A 988 -48.74 -9.55 -24.12
N THR A 989 -49.79 -8.74 -24.26
CA THR A 989 -51.18 -9.18 -24.49
C THR A 989 -51.60 -9.23 -25.96
N GLY A 990 -50.81 -8.65 -26.88
CA GLY A 990 -51.06 -8.64 -28.31
C GLY A 990 -49.80 -8.25 -29.11
N ALA A 991 -49.74 -8.63 -30.39
CA ALA A 991 -48.54 -8.68 -31.25
C ALA A 991 -47.79 -7.37 -31.57
N THR A 992 -48.00 -6.29 -30.81
CA THR A 992 -47.38 -4.98 -31.04
C THR A 992 -46.55 -4.54 -29.84
N ALA A 993 -45.25 -4.81 -29.88
CA ALA A 993 -44.29 -4.22 -28.96
C ALA A 993 -43.82 -2.85 -29.50
N ARG A 994 -43.72 -1.84 -28.63
CA ARG A 994 -43.38 -0.45 -28.99
C ARG A 994 -41.99 -0.08 -28.47
N ARG A 995 -41.04 0.06 -29.39
CA ARG A 995 -39.68 0.47 -29.07
C ARG A 995 -39.59 2.00 -28.85
N VAL A 996 -39.04 2.45 -27.73
CA VAL A 996 -38.83 3.88 -27.42
C VAL A 996 -37.33 4.11 -27.24
N LEU A 997 -36.63 4.50 -28.30
CA LEU A 997 -35.17 4.64 -28.26
C LEU A 997 -34.72 5.73 -27.27
N VAL A 998 -33.97 5.33 -26.26
CA VAL A 998 -33.14 6.21 -25.43
C VAL A 998 -31.69 5.78 -25.68
N ASP A 999 -30.87 6.67 -26.25
CA ASP A 999 -29.48 6.36 -26.60
C ASP A 999 -28.59 6.41 -25.33
N GLY A 1000 -27.71 5.40 -25.19
CA GLY A 1000 -26.54 5.49 -24.29
C GLY A 1000 -26.83 5.34 -22.80
N ILE A 1001 -27.33 4.19 -22.35
CA ILE A 1001 -27.69 3.97 -20.94
C ILE A 1001 -26.53 3.32 -20.15
N SER A 1002 -26.14 3.87 -18.98
CA SER A 1002 -25.21 3.20 -18.02
C SER A 1002 -25.91 2.36 -16.98
N ASP A 1003 -26.95 2.91 -16.38
CA ASP A 1003 -27.60 2.35 -15.21
C ASP A 1003 -29.09 2.69 -15.22
N VAL A 1004 -29.90 1.80 -14.65
CA VAL A 1004 -31.36 1.89 -14.66
C VAL A 1004 -31.92 1.35 -13.35
N ALA A 1005 -32.82 2.10 -12.74
CA ALA A 1005 -33.58 1.71 -11.55
C ALA A 1005 -35.09 1.79 -11.83
N MET A 1006 -35.85 0.84 -11.28
CA MET A 1006 -37.30 0.75 -11.42
C MET A 1006 -37.96 0.77 -10.03
N SER A 1007 -38.95 1.64 -9.86
CA SER A 1007 -39.80 1.68 -8.66
C SER A 1007 -40.61 0.39 -8.48
N ALA A 1008 -40.87 0.02 -7.22
CA ALA A 1008 -41.55 -1.23 -6.90
C ALA A 1008 -43.03 -1.25 -7.29
N ASP A 1009 -43.68 -0.09 -7.30
CA ASP A 1009 -45.06 0.10 -7.74
C ASP A 1009 -45.24 0.10 -9.27
N TRP A 1010 -44.15 -0.09 -10.03
CA TRP A 1010 -44.14 -0.03 -11.49
C TRP A 1010 -44.50 1.35 -12.05
N SER A 1011 -44.49 2.44 -11.28
CA SER A 1011 -44.93 3.76 -11.78
C SER A 1011 -43.81 4.58 -12.42
N THR A 1012 -42.58 4.34 -12.01
CA THR A 1012 -41.42 5.21 -12.28
C THR A 1012 -40.18 4.41 -12.66
N ILE A 1013 -39.49 4.84 -13.72
CA ILE A 1013 -38.15 4.36 -14.09
C ILE A 1013 -37.17 5.52 -14.12
N ALA A 1014 -35.98 5.33 -13.57
CA ALA A 1014 -34.87 6.27 -13.66
C ALA A 1014 -33.76 5.61 -14.47
N ALA A 1015 -33.14 6.37 -15.38
CA ALA A 1015 -32.04 5.90 -16.21
C ALA A 1015 -30.97 6.97 -16.34
N THR A 1016 -29.71 6.58 -16.23
CA THR A 1016 -28.58 7.42 -16.61
C THR A 1016 -28.30 7.24 -18.09
N THR A 1017 -28.32 8.33 -18.85
CA THR A 1017 -28.22 8.38 -20.31
C THR A 1017 -27.06 9.29 -20.73
N TRP A 1018 -26.40 9.03 -21.86
CA TRP A 1018 -25.42 9.95 -22.44
C TRP A 1018 -25.71 10.25 -23.90
N ASP A 1019 -25.27 11.43 -24.33
CA ASP A 1019 -25.41 11.87 -25.72
C ASP A 1019 -24.47 11.15 -26.70
N ARG A 1020 -24.64 11.43 -28.01
CA ARG A 1020 -23.94 10.72 -29.10
C ARG A 1020 -22.43 10.96 -29.12
N THR A 1021 -21.93 12.01 -28.49
CA THR A 1021 -20.49 12.29 -28.39
C THR A 1021 -19.87 11.67 -27.13
N GLY A 1022 -20.69 11.27 -26.15
CA GLY A 1022 -20.26 10.72 -24.87
C GLY A 1022 -19.82 11.80 -23.89
N ASP A 1023 -20.11 13.07 -24.18
CA ASP A 1023 -19.60 14.22 -23.44
C ASP A 1023 -20.56 14.67 -22.35
N ASN A 1024 -21.87 14.48 -22.54
CA ASN A 1024 -22.89 14.85 -21.57
C ASN A 1024 -23.62 13.61 -21.05
N ALA A 1025 -23.53 13.37 -19.75
CA ALA A 1025 -24.33 12.37 -19.05
C ALA A 1025 -25.54 13.05 -18.41
N ARG A 1026 -26.67 12.35 -18.31
CA ARG A 1026 -27.93 12.88 -17.79
C ARG A 1026 -28.68 11.81 -17.01
N VAL A 1027 -29.43 12.17 -15.98
CA VAL A 1027 -30.41 11.29 -15.33
C VAL A 1027 -31.81 11.65 -15.82
N SER A 1028 -32.48 10.69 -16.43
CA SER A 1028 -33.87 10.83 -16.90
C SER A 1028 -34.80 10.00 -16.03
N VAL A 1029 -35.85 10.62 -15.51
CA VAL A 1029 -36.91 9.94 -14.75
C VAL A 1029 -38.18 9.94 -15.59
N LEU A 1030 -38.71 8.76 -15.89
CA LEU A 1030 -39.83 8.55 -16.80
C LEU A 1030 -40.99 7.84 -16.08
N ASP A 1031 -42.21 8.16 -16.50
CA ASP A 1031 -43.41 7.37 -16.19
C ASP A 1031 -43.40 6.08 -17.02
N THR A 1032 -43.61 4.93 -16.41
CA THR A 1032 -43.47 3.62 -17.09
C THR A 1032 -44.58 3.32 -18.08
N ALA A 1033 -45.79 3.87 -17.87
CA ALA A 1033 -46.95 3.62 -18.71
C ALA A 1033 -46.88 4.42 -20.02
N SER A 1034 -46.42 5.68 -19.93
CA SER A 1034 -46.34 6.62 -21.06
C SER A 1034 -44.93 6.77 -21.64
N LEU A 1035 -43.89 6.37 -20.89
CA LEU A 1035 -42.47 6.63 -21.16
C LEU A 1035 -42.15 8.11 -21.37
N ARG A 1036 -42.90 9.00 -20.74
CA ARG A 1036 -42.66 10.44 -20.75
C ARG A 1036 -41.89 10.87 -19.50
N PRO A 1037 -41.08 11.94 -19.57
CA PRO A 1037 -40.41 12.50 -18.39
C PRO A 1037 -41.41 12.84 -17.27
N LYS A 1038 -41.18 12.27 -16.09
CA LYS A 1038 -41.95 12.50 -14.85
C LYS A 1038 -41.31 13.59 -13.97
N ALA A 1039 -40.01 13.85 -14.15
CA ALA A 1039 -39.23 14.88 -13.45
C ALA A 1039 -38.22 15.55 -14.41
N PRO A 1040 -37.71 16.75 -14.10
CA PRO A 1040 -36.68 17.40 -14.90
C PRO A 1040 -35.42 16.53 -15.04
N VAL A 1041 -34.78 16.63 -16.21
CA VAL A 1041 -33.56 15.89 -16.53
C VAL A 1041 -32.38 16.50 -15.78
N ILE A 1042 -31.56 15.66 -15.17
CA ILE A 1042 -30.40 16.11 -14.37
C ILE A 1042 -29.14 15.97 -15.22
N ASP A 1043 -28.52 17.07 -15.62
CA ASP A 1043 -27.25 17.06 -16.35
C ASP A 1043 -26.07 16.73 -15.42
N LEU A 1044 -25.18 15.85 -15.88
CA LEU A 1044 -23.96 15.36 -15.21
C LEU A 1044 -22.72 15.72 -16.06
N ARG A 1045 -21.56 15.95 -15.43
CA ARG A 1045 -20.31 16.31 -16.14
C ARG A 1045 -19.59 15.10 -16.73
N GLN A 1046 -18.74 15.34 -17.73
CA GLN A 1046 -18.00 14.32 -18.49
C GLN A 1046 -17.09 13.42 -17.64
N GLU A 1047 -16.61 13.91 -16.50
CA GLU A 1047 -15.73 13.19 -15.55
C GLU A 1047 -16.49 12.31 -14.53
N GLU A 1048 -17.83 12.31 -14.57
CA GLU A 1048 -18.73 11.73 -13.54
C GLU A 1048 -19.44 10.44 -14.03
N ARG A 1049 -18.81 9.72 -14.96
CA ARG A 1049 -19.42 8.59 -15.71
C ARG A 1049 -19.77 7.36 -14.86
N ASN A 1050 -19.15 7.20 -13.69
CA ASN A 1050 -19.26 6.00 -12.87
C ASN A 1050 -20.00 6.30 -11.55
N GLY A 1051 -21.32 6.12 -11.56
CA GLY A 1051 -22.18 6.22 -10.38
C GLY A 1051 -23.37 5.26 -10.49
N SER A 1052 -24.08 5.08 -9.39
CA SER A 1052 -25.21 4.14 -9.28
C SER A 1052 -26.49 4.85 -8.89
N ILE A 1053 -27.62 4.41 -9.46
CA ILE A 1053 -28.95 4.96 -9.17
C ILE A 1053 -29.86 3.95 -8.48
N ALA A 1054 -30.69 4.44 -7.56
CA ALA A 1054 -31.72 3.66 -6.88
C ALA A 1054 -33.01 4.46 -6.72
N LEU A 1055 -34.16 3.77 -6.73
CA LEU A 1055 -35.47 4.36 -6.45
C LEU A 1055 -36.05 3.73 -5.18
N ASP A 1056 -36.81 4.51 -4.41
CA ASP A 1056 -37.66 3.97 -3.35
C ASP A 1056 -38.83 3.13 -3.91
N ALA A 1057 -39.54 2.43 -3.02
CA ALA A 1057 -40.61 1.50 -3.40
C ALA A 1057 -41.73 2.17 -4.23
N THR A 1058 -41.99 3.45 -3.97
CA THR A 1058 -43.05 4.26 -4.58
C THR A 1058 -42.57 5.07 -5.79
N GLY A 1059 -41.27 5.06 -6.10
CA GLY A 1059 -40.69 5.90 -7.14
C GLY A 1059 -40.75 7.41 -6.85
N SER A 1060 -40.97 7.78 -5.59
CA SER A 1060 -41.03 9.15 -5.11
C SER A 1060 -39.67 9.71 -4.70
N THR A 1061 -38.66 8.87 -4.54
CA THR A 1061 -37.31 9.31 -4.16
C THR A 1061 -36.27 8.62 -5.03
N LEU A 1062 -35.39 9.41 -5.62
CA LEU A 1062 -34.23 8.97 -6.38
C LEU A 1062 -32.98 9.17 -5.53
N VAL A 1063 -32.22 8.10 -5.32
CA VAL A 1063 -30.94 8.14 -4.62
C VAL A 1063 -29.83 7.97 -5.64
N LEU A 1064 -28.88 8.90 -5.57
CA LEU A 1064 -27.73 8.97 -6.45
C LEU A 1064 -26.45 8.75 -5.64
N SER A 1065 -25.61 7.77 -5.99
CA SER A 1065 -24.31 7.52 -5.34
C SER A 1065 -23.14 7.65 -6.31
N TRP A 1066 -22.23 8.61 -6.06
CA TRP A 1066 -21.10 8.97 -6.94
C TRP A 1066 -19.77 9.11 -6.19
N GLN A 1067 -18.66 8.88 -6.90
CA GLN A 1067 -17.30 8.92 -6.34
C GLN A 1067 -16.71 10.34 -6.16
N ARG A 1068 -17.36 11.43 -6.62
CA ARG A 1068 -16.88 12.83 -6.52
C ARG A 1068 -18.02 13.85 -6.31
N ASP A 1069 -17.68 15.07 -5.89
CA ASP A 1069 -18.58 16.20 -5.61
C ASP A 1069 -19.47 16.58 -6.81
N LEU A 1070 -20.80 16.49 -6.64
CA LEU A 1070 -21.84 16.91 -7.61
C LEU A 1070 -22.06 18.45 -7.64
N LEU A 1071 -21.36 19.20 -6.79
CA LEU A 1071 -21.60 20.62 -6.52
C LEU A 1071 -21.04 21.54 -7.61
N SER A 1072 -21.65 21.46 -8.78
CA SER A 1072 -21.74 22.56 -9.76
C SER A 1072 -22.72 22.25 -10.90
N ALA A 1073 -23.61 21.26 -10.72
CA ALA A 1073 -24.72 21.05 -11.64
C ALA A 1073 -25.67 22.24 -11.61
N THR A 1074 -25.91 22.85 -12.78
CA THR A 1074 -26.73 24.06 -12.98
C THR A 1074 -28.25 23.79 -12.88
N ALA A 1075 -28.68 22.69 -12.29
CA ALA A 1075 -30.10 22.38 -12.12
C ALA A 1075 -30.64 23.06 -10.86
N SER A 1076 -31.36 24.16 -11.04
CA SER A 1076 -31.99 24.99 -10.00
C SER A 1076 -33.00 24.27 -9.08
N ASP A 1077 -33.22 22.97 -9.26
CA ASP A 1077 -34.21 22.16 -8.54
C ASP A 1077 -33.63 21.05 -7.67
N ILE A 1078 -32.29 20.89 -7.58
CA ILE A 1078 -31.68 19.99 -6.61
C ILE A 1078 -31.81 20.64 -5.23
N ARG A 1079 -32.87 20.30 -4.50
CA ARG A 1079 -32.99 20.66 -3.07
C ARG A 1079 -31.88 19.97 -2.30
N GLU A 1080 -30.80 20.71 -2.01
CA GLU A 1080 -29.85 20.33 -0.99
C GLU A 1080 -30.61 20.04 0.31
N LEU A 1081 -30.54 18.81 0.80
CA LEU A 1081 -30.90 18.54 2.18
C LEU A 1081 -29.88 19.28 3.05
N PRO A 1082 -30.31 20.08 4.05
CA PRO A 1082 -29.39 20.73 4.97
C PRO A 1082 -28.49 19.67 5.61
N THR A 1083 -27.21 20.00 5.77
CA THR A 1083 -26.15 19.13 6.31
C THR A 1083 -26.49 18.50 7.67
N SER A 1084 -27.50 19.01 8.37
CA SER A 1084 -28.03 18.49 9.64
C SER A 1084 -29.02 17.32 9.51
N SER A 1085 -29.41 16.91 8.30
CA SER A 1085 -30.29 15.75 8.05
C SER A 1085 -29.68 14.76 7.05
N THR A 1086 -28.40 14.46 7.17
CA THR A 1086 -27.76 13.37 6.42
C THR A 1086 -28.36 12.03 6.89
N PRO A 1087 -29.00 11.24 6.01
CA PRO A 1087 -29.55 9.96 6.42
C PRO A 1087 -28.42 9.02 6.87
N GLU A 1088 -28.59 8.36 8.01
CA GLU A 1088 -27.64 7.34 8.46
C GLU A 1088 -27.75 6.13 7.52
N VAL A 1089 -26.69 5.88 6.74
CA VAL A 1089 -26.61 4.70 5.87
C VAL A 1089 -25.95 3.58 6.66
N SER A 1090 -26.67 2.46 6.80
CA SER A 1090 -26.09 1.24 7.37
C SER A 1090 -25.48 0.41 6.24
N VAL A 1091 -24.16 0.28 6.22
CA VAL A 1091 -23.44 -0.51 5.22
C VAL A 1091 -23.20 -1.92 5.74
N TRP A 1092 -23.51 -2.90 4.89
CA TRP A 1092 -23.34 -4.32 5.16
C TRP A 1092 -22.37 -4.92 4.15
N SER A 1093 -21.42 -5.72 4.67
CA SER A 1093 -20.56 -6.57 3.86
C SER A 1093 -21.30 -7.85 3.53
N LEU A 1094 -21.57 -8.06 2.25
CA LEU A 1094 -22.25 -9.26 1.73
C LEU A 1094 -21.53 -10.59 2.03
N PRO A 1095 -20.18 -10.70 1.93
CA PRO A 1095 -19.50 -11.97 2.17
C PRO A 1095 -19.54 -12.44 3.64
N ASP A 1096 -19.59 -11.54 4.61
CA ASP A 1096 -19.40 -11.89 6.04
C ASP A 1096 -20.65 -11.69 6.91
N ALA A 1097 -21.76 -11.19 6.34
CA ALA A 1097 -23.01 -10.86 7.04
C ALA A 1097 -22.83 -9.90 8.24
N ALA A 1098 -21.66 -9.28 8.35
CA ALA A 1098 -21.29 -8.41 9.45
C ALA A 1098 -21.51 -6.96 9.06
N ARG A 1099 -22.05 -6.19 10.00
CA ARG A 1099 -22.08 -4.73 9.90
C ARG A 1099 -20.63 -4.25 9.89
N SER A 1100 -20.20 -3.53 8.86
CA SER A 1100 -18.79 -3.11 8.70
C SER A 1100 -18.38 -1.92 9.61
N GLY A 1101 -19.07 -1.75 10.76
CA GLY A 1101 -18.85 -0.70 11.75
C GLY A 1101 -20.15 -0.03 12.23
N GLU A 1102 -20.05 0.88 13.20
CA GLU A 1102 -21.14 1.77 13.64
C GLU A 1102 -21.79 2.50 12.47
N ARG A 1103 -23.06 2.95 12.63
CA ARG A 1103 -23.75 3.78 11.64
C ARG A 1103 -22.84 4.93 11.23
N ARG A 1104 -22.42 4.97 9.96
CA ARG A 1104 -21.51 5.99 9.46
C ARG A 1104 -22.31 7.07 8.77
N THR A 1105 -22.08 8.33 9.14
CA THR A 1105 -22.32 9.45 8.24
C THR A 1105 -21.29 9.35 7.10
N HIS A 1106 -21.73 9.02 5.89
CA HIS A 1106 -20.82 8.86 4.75
C HIS A 1106 -20.26 10.23 4.33
N SER A 1107 -18.93 10.40 4.42
CA SER A 1107 -18.20 11.60 3.96
C SER A 1107 -17.23 11.32 2.80
N GLY A 1108 -17.28 10.13 2.18
CA GLY A 1108 -16.31 9.66 1.17
C GLY A 1108 -16.88 9.28 -0.20
N GLY A 1109 -18.18 9.46 -0.40
CA GLY A 1109 -18.91 9.30 -1.66
C GLY A 1109 -20.25 9.99 -1.45
N TRP A 1110 -20.63 10.92 -2.32
CA TRP A 1110 -21.82 11.72 -2.11
C TRP A 1110 -23.05 10.88 -2.43
N VAL A 1111 -23.93 10.69 -1.44
CA VAL A 1111 -25.27 10.14 -1.63
C VAL A 1111 -26.22 11.33 -1.71
N ALA A 1112 -26.61 11.70 -2.93
CA ALA A 1112 -27.63 12.72 -3.13
C ALA A 1112 -29.01 12.06 -3.16
N VAL A 1113 -29.89 12.48 -2.25
CA VAL A 1113 -31.28 12.03 -2.19
C VAL A 1113 -32.14 13.11 -2.83
N LEU A 1114 -32.70 12.81 -3.98
CA LEU A 1114 -33.58 13.69 -4.74
C LEU A 1114 -35.03 13.26 -4.49
N PRO A 1115 -35.80 14.03 -3.71
CA PRO A 1115 -37.22 13.79 -3.61
C PRO A 1115 -37.88 14.14 -4.95
N LEU A 1116 -38.39 13.12 -5.63
CA LEU A 1116 -39.31 13.25 -6.77
C LEU A 1116 -40.77 13.46 -6.28
N GLY A 1117 -40.97 13.58 -4.96
CA GLY A 1117 -42.26 13.68 -4.27
C GLY A 1117 -42.12 13.86 -2.73
N ARG A 1118 -43.02 13.25 -1.94
CA ARG A 1118 -42.91 13.20 -0.46
C ARG A 1118 -41.60 12.48 -0.08
N GLY A 1119 -41.01 12.84 1.06
CA GLY A 1119 -39.68 12.35 1.49
C GLY A 1119 -39.57 10.83 1.62
N LEU A 1120 -38.40 10.33 2.04
CA LEU A 1120 -38.13 8.89 2.18
C LEU A 1120 -39.20 8.14 3.00
N ASP A 1121 -40.14 7.50 2.32
CA ASP A 1121 -41.23 6.72 2.92
C ASP A 1121 -40.81 5.26 3.22
N GLY A 1122 -39.60 4.83 2.82
CA GLY A 1122 -39.06 3.48 3.04
C GLY A 1122 -37.53 3.39 2.86
N PRO A 1123 -36.92 2.23 3.23
CA PRO A 1123 -35.49 2.01 3.10
C PRO A 1123 -35.06 1.92 1.63
N VAL A 1124 -33.87 2.44 1.29
CA VAL A 1124 -33.30 2.39 -0.06
C VAL A 1124 -31.95 1.69 -0.02
N ALA A 1125 -31.74 0.71 -0.91
CA ALA A 1125 -30.45 0.03 -1.03
C ALA A 1125 -29.59 0.64 -2.14
N VAL A 1126 -28.28 0.70 -1.91
CA VAL A 1126 -27.25 1.18 -2.84
C VAL A 1126 -26.11 0.16 -2.86
N LEU A 1127 -25.58 -0.16 -4.04
CA LEU A 1127 -24.44 -1.06 -4.21
C LEU A 1127 -23.18 -0.24 -4.56
N ASP A 1128 -22.06 -0.59 -3.92
CA ASP A 1128 -20.73 -0.20 -4.37
C ASP A 1128 -19.85 -1.45 -4.41
N ASN A 1129 -19.46 -1.90 -5.61
CA ASN A 1129 -18.52 -2.98 -5.96
C ASN A 1129 -18.72 -4.37 -5.28
N SER A 1130 -18.90 -4.44 -3.96
CA SER A 1130 -19.18 -5.64 -3.15
C SER A 1130 -19.98 -5.38 -1.84
N THR A 1131 -20.33 -4.13 -1.56
CA THR A 1131 -21.01 -3.69 -0.32
C THR A 1131 -22.40 -3.14 -0.61
N ILE A 1132 -23.39 -3.50 0.21
CA ILE A 1132 -24.74 -2.93 0.14
C ILE A 1132 -24.92 -1.92 1.27
N GLY A 1133 -25.13 -0.67 0.92
CA GLY A 1133 -25.61 0.36 1.83
C GLY A 1133 -27.14 0.36 1.85
N VAL A 1134 -27.75 0.30 3.03
CA VAL A 1134 -29.19 0.55 3.21
C VAL A 1134 -29.34 1.91 3.89
N ALA A 1135 -29.87 2.88 3.14
CA ALA A 1135 -30.30 4.16 3.69
C ALA A 1135 -31.62 3.95 4.44
N LEU A 1136 -31.61 4.22 5.74
CA LEU A 1136 -32.79 4.13 6.59
C LEU A 1136 -33.43 5.52 6.74
N PRO A 1137 -34.76 5.64 6.86
CA PRO A 1137 -35.40 6.90 7.18
C PRO A 1137 -34.86 7.46 8.52
N ALA A 1138 -34.74 8.79 8.62
CA ALA A 1138 -34.08 9.50 9.72
C ALA A 1138 -34.47 8.97 11.12
N ALA A 1139 -33.46 8.72 11.96
CA ALA A 1139 -33.61 8.16 13.29
C ALA A 1139 -34.52 9.04 14.18
N GLY A 1140 -35.63 8.48 14.66
CA GLY A 1140 -36.46 9.10 15.70
C GLY A 1140 -37.98 9.03 15.50
N LYS A 1141 -38.49 8.52 14.38
CA LYS A 1141 -39.93 8.23 14.23
C LYS A 1141 -40.15 6.82 13.68
N PRO A 1142 -40.71 5.88 14.46
CA PRO A 1142 -41.19 4.62 13.89
C PRO A 1142 -42.28 4.90 12.84
N PRO A 1143 -42.53 3.98 11.90
CA PRO A 1143 -43.71 4.03 11.03
C PRO A 1143 -44.97 4.29 11.88
N PRO A 1144 -45.91 5.09 11.39
CA PRO A 1144 -46.92 5.76 12.20
C PRO A 1144 -47.67 4.81 13.14
N LEU A 1145 -47.79 5.28 14.38
CA LEU A 1145 -48.88 5.01 15.33
C LEU A 1145 -50.15 4.41 14.69
N ARG A 1146 -50.25 3.08 14.74
CA ARG A 1146 -51.37 2.41 15.42
C ARG A 1146 -50.71 1.64 16.56
N ARG A 1147 -50.51 2.23 17.73
CA ARG A 1147 -51.58 2.41 18.72
C ARG A 1147 -51.22 3.47 19.75
N LEU A 1148 -52.27 4.13 20.25
CA LEU A 1148 -52.41 4.75 21.57
C LEU A 1148 -51.89 6.19 21.76
N ALA A 1149 -52.77 7.13 21.41
CA ALA A 1149 -53.06 8.25 22.29
C ALA A 1149 -54.54 8.66 22.15
N LYS A 1150 -55.42 7.91 22.79
CA LYS A 1150 -56.65 8.42 23.42
C LYS A 1150 -57.13 7.41 24.46
N THR A 1151 -56.62 7.63 25.67
CA THR A 1151 -57.38 7.69 26.93
C THR A 1151 -58.47 6.64 27.19
N ALA A 1152 -58.23 5.95 28.30
CA ALA A 1152 -59.18 5.68 29.38
C ALA A 1152 -60.41 4.82 29.06
N GLY A 1153 -60.41 3.60 29.59
CA GLY A 1153 -61.60 2.75 29.63
C GLY A 1153 -61.34 1.35 30.14
N THR A 1154 -60.98 1.24 31.42
CA THR A 1154 -61.45 0.20 32.35
C THR A 1154 -61.79 -1.22 31.84
N ARG A 1155 -61.08 -2.19 32.45
CA ARG A 1155 -61.53 -3.50 33.00
C ARG A 1155 -60.88 -4.76 32.41
N ARG A 1156 -60.49 -5.59 33.39
CA ARG A 1156 -60.09 -7.01 33.44
C ARG A 1156 -60.61 -7.90 32.31
N HIS A 1157 -59.79 -8.87 31.92
CA HIS A 1157 -60.01 -10.33 31.77
C HIS A 1157 -58.76 -10.88 31.03
N SER A 1158 -58.21 -12.08 31.18
CA SER A 1158 -58.23 -13.22 32.11
C SER A 1158 -57.00 -14.07 31.72
N VAL A 1159 -56.50 -14.95 32.59
CA VAL A 1159 -55.39 -15.89 32.32
C VAL A 1159 -55.77 -16.98 31.29
N ASP A 1160 -57.02 -16.99 30.81
CA ASP A 1160 -57.53 -18.00 29.86
C ASP A 1160 -57.14 -17.76 28.38
N ASP A 1161 -56.74 -16.55 28.01
CA ASP A 1161 -56.43 -16.20 26.60
C ASP A 1161 -55.03 -16.72 26.13
N VAL A 1162 -54.25 -17.28 27.06
CA VAL A 1162 -52.91 -17.85 26.83
C VAL A 1162 -52.95 -19.39 26.76
N MET A 1163 -53.98 -20.04 27.34
CA MET A 1163 -54.14 -21.50 27.27
C MET A 1163 -54.89 -21.97 26.00
N ASP A 1164 -55.77 -21.14 25.43
CA ASP A 1164 -56.44 -21.44 24.15
C ASP A 1164 -55.49 -21.43 22.93
N ARG A 1165 -54.31 -20.79 23.05
CA ARG A 1165 -53.30 -20.76 21.98
C ARG A 1165 -52.25 -21.87 22.09
N LEU A 1166 -52.16 -22.57 23.22
CA LEU A 1166 -51.30 -23.75 23.38
C LEU A 1166 -52.04 -25.06 23.02
N CYS A 1167 -53.37 -25.11 23.18
CA CYS A 1167 -54.19 -26.25 22.73
C CYS A 1167 -54.43 -26.25 21.20
N GLY A 1168 -54.26 -25.12 20.51
CA GLY A 1168 -54.33 -25.03 19.05
C GLY A 1168 -53.06 -25.44 18.30
N LEU A 1169 -51.96 -25.70 19.01
CA LEU A 1169 -50.66 -26.09 18.43
C LEU A 1169 -50.40 -27.61 18.50
N LEU A 1170 -51.33 -28.40 19.05
CA LEU A 1170 -51.23 -29.86 19.16
C LEU A 1170 -52.53 -30.61 18.78
N ALA A 1171 -53.46 -29.98 18.06
CA ALA A 1171 -54.66 -30.64 17.55
C ALA A 1171 -55.06 -30.13 16.15
N ASP A 1172 -54.43 -30.68 15.11
CA ASP A 1172 -55.19 -30.92 13.87
C ASP A 1172 -54.71 -32.20 13.16
N PRO A 1173 -55.58 -33.23 13.08
CA PRO A 1173 -55.44 -34.42 12.27
C PRO A 1173 -55.96 -34.20 10.84
N ASN A 1174 -55.09 -34.33 9.84
CA ASN A 1174 -55.35 -35.08 8.60
C ASN A 1174 -54.06 -35.21 7.79
N THR A 1175 -53.29 -36.23 8.19
CA THR A 1175 -52.56 -37.12 7.28
C THR A 1175 -53.49 -37.70 6.22
N ASP A 1176 -53.00 -37.60 4.99
CA ASP A 1176 -53.19 -38.44 3.80
C ASP A 1176 -53.87 -39.81 4.01
N ASP A 1177 -54.76 -40.18 3.08
CA ASP A 1177 -55.54 -41.44 3.07
C ASP A 1177 -54.66 -42.71 2.95
N ALA A 1178 -53.35 -42.57 2.73
CA ALA A 1178 -52.37 -43.65 2.74
C ALA A 1178 -51.90 -44.09 4.15
N VAL A 1179 -52.23 -43.35 5.22
CA VAL A 1179 -51.91 -43.73 6.61
C VAL A 1179 -53.06 -44.48 7.29
N ARG A 1180 -54.28 -44.40 6.74
CA ARG A 1180 -55.47 -45.13 7.22
C ARG A 1180 -55.46 -46.63 6.90
N GLU A 1181 -54.61 -47.10 5.99
CA GLU A 1181 -54.55 -48.52 5.60
C GLU A 1181 -53.53 -49.36 6.42
N LEU A 1182 -52.87 -48.79 7.44
CA LEU A 1182 -51.74 -49.46 8.13
C LEU A 1182 -51.93 -49.73 9.63
N VAL A 1183 -53.12 -49.54 10.22
CA VAL A 1183 -53.39 -49.91 11.63
C VAL A 1183 -54.77 -50.57 11.80
N PRO A 1184 -54.88 -51.76 12.44
CA PRO A 1184 -56.16 -52.45 12.70
C PRO A 1184 -57.06 -51.79 13.77
N ASP A 1185 -58.35 -52.16 13.73
CA ASP A 1185 -59.54 -51.49 14.30
C ASP A 1185 -59.64 -51.31 15.85
N ASP A 1186 -58.65 -51.70 16.67
CA ASP A 1186 -58.88 -51.87 18.12
C ASP A 1186 -57.93 -51.04 19.04
N ALA A 1187 -57.10 -50.16 18.51
CA ALA A 1187 -56.05 -49.49 19.29
C ALA A 1187 -56.48 -48.16 19.95
N HIS A 1188 -57.18 -48.27 21.10
CA HIS A 1188 -57.23 -47.39 22.28
C HIS A 1188 -57.45 -45.86 22.10
N GLN A 1189 -58.62 -45.29 22.40
CA GLN A 1189 -59.22 -44.99 23.73
C GLN A 1189 -58.28 -44.35 24.78
N GLY A 1190 -58.42 -43.04 25.02
CA GLY A 1190 -57.95 -42.39 26.25
C GLY A 1190 -57.64 -40.89 26.14
N LYS A 1191 -58.27 -40.06 26.99
CA LYS A 1191 -58.11 -38.59 27.09
C LYS A 1191 -56.84 -38.19 27.86
N LEU A 1192 -56.07 -37.22 27.35
CA LEU A 1192 -55.08 -36.37 28.06
C LEU A 1192 -54.96 -35.05 27.25
N CYS A 1193 -55.21 -33.82 27.73
CA CYS A 1193 -55.41 -33.26 29.07
C CYS A 1193 -56.40 -32.07 29.07
N PRO A 1194 -57.08 -31.84 30.20
CA PRO A 1194 -57.06 -30.57 30.90
C PRO A 1194 -56.28 -30.69 32.23
N SER A 1195 -55.28 -29.83 32.41
CA SER A 1195 -54.80 -29.17 33.65
C SER A 1195 -53.36 -28.71 33.45
#